data_AF-A0A0S9P4M2-F1
#
_entry.id   AF-A0A0S9P4M2-F1
#
_cell.length_a   1.000
_cell.length_b   1.000
_cell.length_c   1.000
_cell.angle_alpha   90.00
_cell.angle_beta   90.00
_cell.angle_gamma   90.00
#
_symmetry.space_group_name_H-M   'P 1'
#
loop_
_entity.id
_entity.type
_entity.pdbx_description
1 polymer ?
#
loop_
_entity_poly.entity_id
_entity_poly.type
_entity_poly.pdbx_seq_one_letter_code
_entity_poly.pdbx_strand_id
1 'polypeptide(L)'
;MDVVDPAQLTRIEAVHRGFLFQHLYAARSLLLVPGSNVTRLVVESDEDVEIVRAHHHTYVQVKSRIGKLDGGDVRDALDRFANYRASHADGSRPGSCNFVLASNAAPTPSLARRLCSAEWPADVRIDWPGGPVPADPVTPPPASDLAGALEACKDLASRLPFAALAPETLVWKLAGLVTAASSGTAPRTEHAFRAEELVDLFEQLVLQLQDFPAPPAMYRAQAGEPPLRTESRVRLVVGWSGAGKTAWVAQSSLHSTHEAAYLDIRDVPSTAISSTIARDLAARLHGASGELGRILLPGASGLEILRALDRRRAAEGRELVVVMDNVHGPVPADVAAVVGGAPGMSFVLLTHPGPAAQELAARLRITPEVLGGWTPDMIAAEVSSCGCRADAAACQALMELTGGLPLYVQNAVAIAAAEHDGDLSALCAAIASSTHSTATAQELILAQAIHRLDADARHVLGVLSLCDVPLARGELIEALDEILGAPPSVVASYLRSLRTAGMLEAFGNDRLKVHDAIRLPGRSCLAELGEEARLAAMRSLRGVLKRSMERAWEYPKLRLFLRVLAETDEIDLLIQFGTDEVFHELGLWPEIEGWLFAAAKFHQDPGARFWAMDAIAFHAMRVESPDVSTRLDAMRALVNAHGLGADERLALGMKEMNLLARHGRKVDVLRILDETAATLHESPPHQRIFRYNAAVAFFHLGEHDRAARDAISIADEYFRHLGIDPSSVMGRNPADLYAILRKSDDLIDDCKHLADCLDLFATAANANGRASGNARVHALKFYQLAQSPESLVRVGQDLVDEFVERQDFTGARRVMEDSIFPIIRDLKLAAYVVPVRAQYAVVLAYCGAFDAAESEMSRLMHYESGMDASGRAVLADQRRLIAHLRRAGRLR
;
A
#
# COMPACT_ATOMS: atom_id res chain seq x y z
N MET A 1 50.82 1.37 -2.84
CA MET A 1 51.33 2.43 -1.96
C MET A 1 52.68 1.98 -1.45
N ASP A 2 53.75 2.74 -1.69
CA ASP A 2 55.08 2.41 -1.14
C ASP A 2 55.14 2.79 0.34
N VAL A 3 55.57 1.86 1.18
CA VAL A 3 55.67 2.01 2.64
C VAL A 3 56.89 2.88 2.96
N VAL A 4 56.67 3.97 3.70
CA VAL A 4 57.71 4.98 4.02
C VAL A 4 58.81 4.43 4.94
N ASP A 5 58.47 3.56 5.91
CA ASP A 5 59.42 2.85 6.77
C ASP A 5 59.03 1.37 6.87
N PRO A 6 59.63 0.49 6.05
CA PRO A 6 59.39 -0.95 6.08
C PRO A 6 59.74 -1.61 7.44
N ALA A 7 60.70 -1.04 8.18
CA ALA A 7 61.10 -1.57 9.49
C ALA A 7 60.07 -1.22 10.56
N GLN A 8 59.52 0.00 10.53
CA GLN A 8 58.40 0.39 11.39
C GLN A 8 57.15 -0.45 11.08
N LEU A 9 56.81 -0.67 9.81
CA LEU A 9 55.70 -1.54 9.43
C LEU A 9 55.89 -2.96 9.99
N THR A 10 57.08 -3.55 9.82
CA THR A 10 57.39 -4.89 10.34
C THR A 10 57.21 -4.96 11.86
N ARG A 11 57.58 -3.90 12.60
CA ARG A 11 57.37 -3.84 14.06
C ARG A 11 55.88 -3.74 14.43
N ILE A 12 55.13 -2.87 13.76
CA ILE A 12 53.68 -2.72 13.97
C ILE A 12 52.99 -4.06 13.71
N GLU A 13 53.27 -4.69 12.57
CA GLU A 13 52.70 -5.99 12.21
C GLU A 13 53.06 -7.08 13.22
N ALA A 14 54.32 -7.12 13.68
CA ALA A 14 54.75 -8.12 14.66
C ALA A 14 54.04 -7.95 16.01
N VAL A 15 53.85 -6.70 16.47
CA VAL A 15 53.14 -6.39 17.72
C VAL A 15 51.66 -6.77 17.62
N HIS A 16 50.95 -6.30 16.59
CA HIS A 16 49.52 -6.63 16.42
C HIS A 16 49.28 -8.12 16.17
N ARG A 17 50.19 -8.79 15.44
CA ARG A 17 50.14 -10.25 15.25
C ARG A 17 50.32 -11.00 16.57
N GLY A 18 51.25 -10.54 17.42
CA GLY A 18 51.47 -11.11 18.75
C GLY A 18 50.21 -11.03 19.62
N PHE A 19 49.66 -9.83 19.79
CA PHE A 19 48.44 -9.61 20.58
C PHE A 19 47.24 -10.38 20.04
N LEU A 20 47.02 -10.38 18.73
CA LEU A 20 45.91 -11.13 18.17
C LEU A 20 46.07 -12.64 18.41
N PHE A 21 47.29 -13.16 18.30
CA PHE A 21 47.58 -14.57 18.57
C PHE A 21 47.34 -14.94 20.04
N GLN A 22 47.73 -14.06 20.97
CA GLN A 22 47.40 -14.15 22.41
C GLN A 22 45.88 -14.15 22.65
N HIS A 23 45.15 -13.20 22.06
CA HIS A 23 43.70 -13.10 22.25
C HIS A 23 42.94 -14.31 21.68
N LEU A 24 43.37 -14.84 20.54
CA LEU A 24 42.80 -16.06 19.99
C LEU A 24 43.11 -17.28 20.87
N TYR A 25 44.31 -17.35 21.47
CA TYR A 25 44.63 -18.39 22.44
C TYR A 25 43.71 -18.32 23.67
N ALA A 26 43.53 -17.12 24.23
CA ALA A 26 42.62 -16.88 25.35
C ALA A 26 41.16 -17.21 25.00
N ALA A 27 40.66 -16.77 23.83
CA ALA A 27 39.31 -17.09 23.34
C ALA A 27 39.11 -18.61 23.20
N ARG A 28 40.14 -19.32 22.72
CA ARG A 28 40.12 -20.79 22.64
C ARG A 28 40.05 -21.43 24.01
N SER A 29 40.83 -20.95 24.98
CA SER A 29 40.76 -21.43 26.37
C SER A 29 39.39 -21.15 26.98
N LEU A 30 38.79 -19.97 26.76
CA LEU A 30 37.43 -19.66 27.22
C LEU A 30 36.39 -20.66 26.70
N LEU A 31 36.46 -21.04 25.41
CA LEU A 31 35.58 -22.06 24.82
C LEU A 31 35.74 -23.45 25.45
N LEU A 32 36.86 -23.72 26.12
CA LEU A 32 37.20 -25.00 26.77
C LEU A 32 36.94 -25.00 28.28
N VAL A 33 36.65 -23.84 28.88
CA VAL A 33 36.33 -23.74 30.32
C VAL A 33 35.03 -24.48 30.70
N PRO A 34 33.92 -24.42 29.93
CA PRO A 34 32.69 -25.12 30.29
C PRO A 34 32.90 -26.62 30.49
N GLY A 35 32.47 -27.16 31.64
CA GLY A 35 32.65 -28.57 32.00
C GLY A 35 34.01 -28.93 32.59
N SER A 36 34.87 -27.94 32.87
CA SER A 36 36.16 -28.12 33.57
C SER A 36 36.08 -27.74 35.06
N ASN A 37 37.19 -27.87 35.79
CA ASN A 37 37.34 -27.45 37.19
C ASN A 37 37.90 -26.02 37.36
N VAL A 38 37.93 -25.23 36.29
CA VAL A 38 38.41 -23.84 36.29
C VAL A 38 37.38 -22.94 36.96
N THR A 39 37.84 -22.03 37.82
CA THR A 39 36.98 -21.06 38.51
C THR A 39 36.97 -19.70 37.80
N ARG A 40 38.12 -19.26 37.27
CA ARG A 40 38.23 -18.08 36.42
C ARG A 40 39.43 -18.15 35.48
N LEU A 41 39.35 -17.45 34.36
CA LEU A 41 40.44 -17.24 33.42
C LEU A 41 40.77 -15.75 33.40
N VAL A 42 42.02 -15.41 33.71
CA VAL A 42 42.54 -14.03 33.76
C VAL A 42 43.38 -13.78 32.51
N VAL A 43 43.27 -12.60 31.91
CA VAL A 43 43.98 -12.22 30.67
C VAL A 43 44.79 -10.96 30.88
N GLU A 44 46.06 -10.96 30.45
CA GLU A 44 46.93 -9.77 30.43
C GLU A 44 46.96 -9.01 31.78
N SER A 45 47.01 -9.75 32.90
CA SER A 45 47.14 -9.20 34.26
C SER A 45 48.53 -9.49 34.82
N ASP A 46 48.77 -10.73 35.25
CA ASP A 46 50.09 -11.19 35.71
C ASP A 46 50.86 -11.92 34.60
N GLU A 47 50.16 -12.60 33.71
CA GLU A 47 50.70 -13.26 32.51
C GLU A 47 49.68 -13.12 31.37
N ASP A 48 50.07 -13.43 30.13
CA ASP A 48 49.18 -13.31 28.96
C ASP A 48 47.82 -14.01 29.21
N VAL A 49 47.85 -15.23 29.75
CA VAL A 49 46.68 -15.95 30.26
C VAL A 49 47.01 -16.65 31.59
N GLU A 50 46.13 -16.55 32.57
CA GLU A 50 46.21 -17.32 33.82
C GLU A 50 44.91 -18.10 34.05
N ILE A 51 45.04 -19.42 34.21
CA ILE A 51 43.92 -20.33 34.45
C ILE A 51 43.88 -20.68 35.94
N VAL A 52 42.84 -20.21 36.63
CA VAL A 52 42.72 -20.33 38.09
C VAL A 52 41.74 -21.46 38.44
N ARG A 53 42.15 -22.30 39.39
CA ARG A 53 41.36 -23.38 40.00
C ARG A 53 41.38 -23.23 41.52
N ALA A 54 40.55 -23.99 42.23
CA ALA A 54 40.41 -23.86 43.69
C ALA A 54 41.74 -23.90 44.48
N HIS A 55 42.70 -24.72 44.05
CA HIS A 55 43.99 -24.88 44.72
C HIS A 55 45.18 -24.90 43.74
N HIS A 56 45.00 -24.41 42.51
CA HIS A 56 46.02 -24.50 41.47
C HIS A 56 45.92 -23.36 40.46
N HIS A 57 47.06 -22.85 40.01
CA HIS A 57 47.18 -21.80 39.01
C HIS A 57 48.06 -22.27 37.84
N THR A 58 47.57 -22.11 36.61
CA THR A 58 48.38 -22.33 35.41
C THR A 58 48.63 -20.99 34.73
N TYR A 59 49.87 -20.53 34.76
CA TYR A 59 50.31 -19.32 34.06
C TYR A 59 50.74 -19.68 32.64
N VAL A 60 50.21 -18.99 31.64
CA VAL A 60 50.44 -19.30 30.23
C VAL A 60 50.99 -18.07 29.51
N GLN A 61 52.26 -18.13 29.13
CA GLN A 61 52.85 -17.17 28.20
C GLN A 61 52.63 -17.64 26.77
N VAL A 62 52.07 -16.78 25.92
CA VAL A 62 51.82 -17.09 24.52
C VAL A 62 52.79 -16.32 23.63
N LYS A 63 53.51 -17.01 22.74
CA LYS A 63 54.49 -16.40 21.83
C LYS A 63 54.19 -16.70 20.36
N SER A 64 54.22 -15.65 19.55
CA SER A 64 54.25 -15.74 18.08
C SER A 64 55.67 -15.44 17.56
N ARG A 65 56.23 -16.34 16.76
CA ARG A 65 57.56 -16.31 16.19
C ARG A 65 57.52 -16.66 14.69
N ILE A 66 58.40 -16.00 13.94
CA ILE A 66 58.63 -16.30 12.51
C ILE A 66 59.65 -17.44 12.34
N GLY A 67 60.55 -17.62 13.31
CA GLY A 67 61.57 -18.68 13.35
C GLY A 67 61.41 -19.64 14.52
N LYS A 68 62.40 -20.51 14.75
CA LYS A 68 62.39 -21.46 15.88
C LYS A 68 62.47 -20.73 17.23
N LEU A 69 61.89 -21.34 18.25
CA LEU A 69 61.95 -20.84 19.63
C LEU A 69 63.30 -21.20 20.27
N ASP A 70 64.06 -20.20 20.70
CA ASP A 70 65.39 -20.41 21.30
C ASP A 70 65.43 -20.24 22.83
N GLY A 71 66.59 -20.50 23.43
CA GLY A 71 66.76 -20.41 24.87
C GLY A 71 66.74 -18.99 25.44
N GLY A 72 66.96 -17.97 24.62
CA GLY A 72 66.81 -16.57 24.99
C GLY A 72 65.35 -16.16 25.02
N ASP A 73 64.56 -16.66 24.06
CA ASP A 73 63.11 -16.40 23.97
C ASP A 73 62.33 -16.82 25.21
N VAL A 74 62.81 -17.82 25.95
CA VAL A 74 62.09 -18.39 27.10
C VAL A 74 62.62 -17.90 28.44
N ARG A 75 63.81 -17.28 28.49
CA ARG A 75 64.50 -16.95 29.75
C ARG A 75 63.69 -16.00 30.63
N ASP A 76 63.30 -14.85 30.08
CA ASP A 76 62.58 -13.82 30.84
C ASP A 76 61.25 -14.35 31.38
N ALA A 77 60.60 -15.24 30.63
CA ALA A 77 59.34 -15.87 31.03
C ALA A 77 59.53 -16.86 32.20
N LEU A 78 60.65 -17.62 32.20
CA LEU A 78 61.01 -18.50 33.32
C LEU A 78 61.43 -17.71 34.56
N ASP A 79 62.14 -16.60 34.39
CA ASP A 79 62.53 -15.71 35.50
C ASP A 79 61.29 -15.06 36.14
N ARG A 80 60.30 -14.64 35.33
CA ARG A 80 58.99 -14.20 35.84
C ARG A 80 58.25 -15.30 36.58
N PHE A 81 58.19 -16.51 36.02
CA PHE A 81 57.53 -17.62 36.69
C PHE A 81 58.21 -18.01 38.02
N ALA A 82 59.53 -17.85 38.14
CA ALA A 82 60.22 -18.06 39.41
C ALA A 82 59.70 -17.12 40.52
N ASN A 83 59.32 -15.88 40.17
CA ASN A 83 58.69 -14.95 41.11
C ASN A 83 57.29 -15.43 41.52
N TYR A 84 56.47 -15.90 40.57
CA TYR A 84 55.15 -16.46 40.89
C TYR A 84 55.27 -17.71 41.77
N ARG A 85 56.22 -18.59 41.46
CA ARG A 85 56.53 -19.78 42.27
C ARG A 85 56.91 -19.40 43.70
N ALA A 86 57.70 -18.34 43.89
CA ALA A 86 58.05 -17.82 45.21
C ALA A 86 56.80 -17.30 45.95
N SER A 87 55.91 -16.58 45.28
CA SER A 87 54.63 -16.11 45.84
C SER A 87 53.68 -17.24 46.25
N HIS A 88 53.72 -18.37 45.54
CA HIS A 88 52.97 -19.55 45.96
C HIS A 88 53.64 -20.28 47.14
N ALA A 89 54.97 -20.30 47.20
CA ALA A 89 55.74 -20.94 48.28
C ALA A 89 55.66 -20.18 49.60
N ASP A 90 55.56 -18.84 49.57
CA ASP A 90 55.43 -17.98 50.75
C ASP A 90 53.97 -17.77 51.19
N GLY A 91 53.00 -18.28 50.42
CA GLY A 91 51.58 -18.21 50.70
C GLY A 91 50.89 -16.89 50.33
N SER A 92 51.60 -15.93 49.71
CA SER A 92 51.01 -14.69 49.20
C SER A 92 50.01 -14.96 48.06
N ARG A 93 50.19 -16.04 47.30
CA ARG A 93 49.18 -16.62 46.41
C ARG A 93 48.81 -18.04 46.86
N PRO A 94 47.53 -18.38 47.03
CA PRO A 94 47.12 -19.70 47.48
C PRO A 94 47.29 -20.76 46.38
N GLY A 95 47.48 -22.02 46.79
CA GLY A 95 47.55 -23.16 45.87
C GLY A 95 48.92 -23.37 45.22
N SER A 96 49.05 -24.43 44.42
CA SER A 96 50.26 -24.71 43.65
C SER A 96 50.21 -24.02 42.28
N CYS A 97 51.36 -23.89 41.60
CA CYS A 97 51.44 -23.27 40.28
C CYS A 97 52.19 -24.12 39.27
N ASN A 98 51.76 -24.04 38.00
CA ASN A 98 52.48 -24.54 36.84
C ASN A 98 52.62 -23.42 35.80
N PHE A 99 53.61 -23.56 34.92
CA PHE A 99 53.87 -22.64 33.82
C PHE A 99 53.83 -23.34 32.48
N VAL A 100 53.17 -22.69 31.52
CA VAL A 100 53.10 -23.14 30.13
C VAL A 100 53.60 -22.01 29.24
N LEU A 101 54.58 -22.31 28.39
CA LEU A 101 54.95 -21.43 27.30
C LEU A 101 54.38 -22.00 26.00
N ALA A 102 53.31 -21.39 25.50
CA ALA A 102 52.64 -21.78 24.26
C ALA A 102 53.18 -20.97 23.09
N SER A 103 53.87 -21.61 22.14
CA SER A 103 54.51 -20.96 21.00
C SER A 103 54.00 -21.53 19.68
N ASN A 104 53.81 -20.69 18.66
CA ASN A 104 53.53 -21.18 17.30
C ASN A 104 54.75 -21.87 16.64
N ALA A 105 55.94 -21.74 17.24
CA ALA A 105 57.20 -22.25 16.72
C ALA A 105 57.81 -23.35 17.60
N ALA A 106 58.35 -24.36 16.93
CA ALA A 106 59.08 -25.45 17.57
C ALA A 106 60.41 -24.99 18.20
N PRO A 107 60.85 -25.63 19.31
CA PRO A 107 62.11 -25.32 19.94
C PRO A 107 63.31 -25.63 19.04
N THR A 108 64.39 -24.86 19.21
CA THR A 108 65.71 -25.18 18.65
C THR A 108 66.24 -26.51 19.21
N PRO A 109 67.14 -27.24 18.52
CA PRO A 109 67.70 -28.49 19.01
C PRO A 109 68.42 -28.38 20.37
N SER A 110 68.97 -27.20 20.68
CA SER A 110 69.56 -26.91 22.00
C SER A 110 68.49 -26.81 23.09
N LEU A 111 67.41 -26.07 22.84
CA LEU A 111 66.29 -25.96 23.78
C LEU A 111 65.57 -27.29 23.94
N ALA A 112 65.32 -28.02 22.86
CA ALA A 112 64.70 -29.35 22.91
C ALA A 112 65.50 -30.35 23.79
N ARG A 113 66.84 -30.33 23.72
CA ARG A 113 67.69 -31.14 24.60
C ARG A 113 67.60 -30.72 26.07
N ARG A 114 67.46 -29.42 26.35
CA ARG A 114 67.26 -28.90 27.71
C ARG A 114 65.91 -29.33 28.29
N LEU A 115 64.85 -29.34 27.47
CA LEU A 115 63.52 -29.82 27.90
C LEU A 115 63.54 -31.29 28.35
N CYS A 116 64.41 -32.10 27.77
CA CYS A 116 64.57 -33.52 28.16
C CYS A 116 65.58 -33.72 29.31
N SER A 117 66.20 -32.67 29.83
CA SER A 117 67.17 -32.79 30.92
C SER A 117 66.49 -32.87 32.28
N ALA A 118 67.08 -33.61 33.22
CA ALA A 118 66.57 -33.70 34.60
C ALA A 118 66.63 -32.36 35.37
N GLU A 119 67.38 -31.39 34.86
CA GLU A 119 67.48 -30.03 35.42
C GLU A 119 66.31 -29.12 34.97
N TRP A 120 65.49 -29.56 34.02
CA TRP A 120 64.32 -28.79 33.62
C TRP A 120 63.22 -28.85 34.70
N PRO A 121 62.62 -27.71 35.10
CA PRO A 121 61.61 -27.72 36.16
C PRO A 121 60.39 -28.55 35.77
N ALA A 122 59.95 -29.43 36.68
CA ALA A 122 58.82 -30.34 36.43
C ALA A 122 57.46 -29.61 36.30
N ASP A 123 57.38 -28.38 36.82
CA ASP A 123 56.21 -27.49 36.79
C ASP A 123 56.22 -26.56 35.57
N VAL A 124 57.17 -26.72 34.63
CA VAL A 124 57.30 -25.90 33.41
C VAL A 124 57.15 -26.76 32.16
N ARG A 125 56.19 -26.42 31.30
CA ARG A 125 55.99 -27.05 29.98
C ARG A 125 56.13 -26.04 28.84
N ILE A 126 56.62 -26.49 27.69
CA ILE A 126 56.61 -25.71 26.44
C ILE A 126 55.76 -26.46 25.42
N ASP A 127 54.76 -25.78 24.87
CA ASP A 127 53.82 -26.31 23.88
C ASP A 127 54.09 -25.66 22.50
N TRP A 128 54.09 -26.48 21.45
CA TRP A 128 54.22 -26.02 20.06
C TRP A 128 53.45 -26.94 19.09
N PRO A 129 53.16 -26.50 17.86
CA PRO A 129 52.52 -27.35 16.85
C PRO A 129 53.32 -28.62 16.57
N GLY A 130 52.70 -29.79 16.77
CA GLY A 130 53.36 -31.09 16.62
C GLY A 130 54.25 -31.52 17.78
N GLY A 131 54.24 -30.78 18.90
CA GLY A 131 54.84 -31.19 20.17
C GLY A 131 53.95 -32.16 20.97
N PRO A 132 54.33 -32.48 22.22
CA PRO A 132 53.53 -33.29 23.13
C PRO A 132 52.12 -32.69 23.32
N VAL A 133 51.09 -33.54 23.34
CA VAL A 133 49.70 -33.08 23.55
C VAL A 133 49.54 -32.59 24.99
N PRO A 134 49.04 -31.37 25.21
CA PRO A 134 48.77 -30.85 26.56
C PRO A 134 47.86 -31.79 27.37
N ALA A 135 48.26 -32.09 28.60
CA ALA A 135 47.45 -32.89 29.52
C ALA A 135 46.29 -32.11 30.16
N ASP A 136 46.41 -30.78 30.24
CA ASP A 136 45.36 -29.89 30.75
C ASP A 136 44.43 -29.49 29.58
N PRO A 137 43.13 -29.85 29.64
CA PRO A 137 42.20 -29.62 28.54
C PRO A 137 41.90 -28.14 28.27
N VAL A 138 42.22 -27.23 29.20
CA VAL A 138 41.96 -25.78 29.06
C VAL A 138 43.21 -25.01 28.60
N THR A 139 44.36 -25.67 28.51
CA THR A 139 45.57 -25.17 27.82
C THR A 139 45.67 -25.80 26.44
N PRO A 140 45.01 -25.25 25.41
CA PRO A 140 45.02 -25.85 24.09
C PRO A 140 46.43 -25.82 23.46
N PRO A 141 46.75 -26.77 22.57
CA PRO A 141 47.99 -26.70 21.80
C PRO A 141 47.98 -25.44 20.91
N PRO A 142 49.05 -24.64 20.88
CA PRO A 142 49.11 -23.44 20.04
C PRO A 142 49.07 -23.80 18.55
N ALA A 143 48.48 -22.92 17.74
CA ALA A 143 48.44 -23.08 16.28
C ALA A 143 49.77 -22.65 15.63
N SER A 144 50.02 -23.08 14.39
CA SER A 144 51.22 -22.71 13.62
C SER A 144 51.25 -21.23 13.20
N ASP A 145 50.08 -20.63 13.03
CA ASP A 145 49.91 -19.25 12.60
C ASP A 145 48.52 -18.73 13.03
N LEU A 146 48.22 -17.47 12.70
CA LEU A 146 46.94 -16.82 13.02
C LEU A 146 45.75 -17.48 12.32
N ALA A 147 45.90 -17.95 11.08
CA ALA A 147 44.81 -18.58 10.35
C ALA A 147 44.44 -19.91 11.00
N GLY A 148 45.43 -20.73 11.36
CA GLY A 148 45.22 -21.95 12.13
C GLY A 148 44.66 -21.69 13.53
N ALA A 149 45.04 -20.58 14.18
CA ALA A 149 44.46 -20.20 15.47
C ALA A 149 42.96 -19.86 15.34
N LEU A 150 42.60 -19.11 14.30
CA LEU A 150 41.21 -18.76 13.99
C LEU A 150 40.38 -20.01 13.66
N GLU A 151 40.87 -20.89 12.79
CA GLU A 151 40.16 -22.12 12.42
C GLU A 151 39.97 -23.06 13.62
N ALA A 152 40.99 -23.22 14.47
CA ALA A 152 40.85 -24.02 15.68
C ALA A 152 39.81 -23.45 16.67
N CYS A 153 39.65 -22.13 16.73
CA CYS A 153 38.59 -21.49 17.51
C CYS A 153 37.22 -21.69 16.85
N LYS A 154 37.12 -21.54 15.52
CA LYS A 154 35.89 -21.79 14.75
C LYS A 154 35.38 -23.23 14.93
N ASP A 155 36.29 -24.20 14.93
CA ASP A 155 35.98 -25.61 15.15
C ASP A 155 35.43 -25.90 16.55
N LEU A 156 35.83 -25.13 17.56
CA LEU A 156 35.28 -25.26 18.92
C LEU A 156 33.96 -24.49 19.05
N ALA A 157 33.89 -23.28 18.51
CA ALA A 157 32.69 -22.45 18.49
C ALA A 157 31.52 -23.13 17.75
N SER A 158 31.79 -23.89 16.68
CA SER A 158 30.76 -24.63 15.93
C SER A 158 30.12 -25.79 16.71
N ARG A 159 30.77 -26.24 17.78
CA ARG A 159 30.26 -27.30 18.68
C ARG A 159 29.39 -26.75 19.79
N LEU A 160 29.34 -25.42 19.96
CA LEU A 160 28.45 -24.81 20.94
C LEU A 160 27.00 -25.09 20.52
N PRO A 161 26.18 -25.65 21.42
CA PRO A 161 24.80 -25.94 21.11
C PRO A 161 24.05 -24.62 20.82
N PHE A 162 23.25 -24.61 19.75
CA PHE A 162 22.30 -23.53 19.42
C PHE A 162 22.91 -22.17 19.01
N ALA A 163 24.13 -22.14 18.47
CA ALA A 163 24.76 -20.93 17.94
C ALA A 163 24.04 -20.37 16.69
N ALA A 164 23.49 -19.15 16.77
CA ALA A 164 22.92 -18.39 15.67
C ALA A 164 23.96 -17.55 14.90
N LEU A 165 25.06 -17.18 15.57
CA LEU A 165 26.20 -16.56 14.92
C LEU A 165 26.98 -17.59 14.12
N ALA A 166 27.49 -17.18 12.96
CA ALA A 166 28.57 -17.91 12.31
C ALA A 166 29.73 -18.10 13.32
N PRO A 167 30.34 -19.30 13.41
CA PRO A 167 31.41 -19.59 14.39
C PRO A 167 32.52 -18.54 14.38
N GLU A 168 32.85 -18.03 13.19
CA GLU A 168 33.83 -16.96 13.01
C GLU A 168 33.44 -15.65 13.69
N THR A 169 32.17 -15.21 13.54
CA THR A 169 31.66 -14.01 14.20
C THR A 169 31.72 -14.12 15.72
N LEU A 170 31.42 -15.29 16.27
CA LEU A 170 31.52 -15.54 17.71
C LEU A 170 32.98 -15.44 18.18
N VAL A 171 33.92 -16.05 17.45
CA VAL A 171 35.35 -16.00 17.79
C VAL A 171 35.86 -14.56 17.77
N TRP A 172 35.47 -13.75 16.78
CA TRP A 172 35.85 -12.34 16.73
C TRP A 172 35.26 -11.53 17.89
N LYS A 173 34.01 -11.77 18.28
CA LYS A 173 33.42 -11.14 19.46
C LYS A 173 34.15 -11.54 20.75
N LEU A 174 34.52 -12.81 20.91
CA LEU A 174 35.27 -13.30 22.06
C LEU A 174 36.68 -12.68 22.12
N ALA A 175 37.40 -12.63 21.00
CA ALA A 175 38.68 -11.95 20.92
C ALA A 175 38.57 -10.46 21.26
N GLY A 176 37.49 -9.80 20.84
CA GLY A 176 37.17 -8.42 21.21
C GLY A 176 36.91 -8.24 22.71
N LEU A 177 36.19 -9.17 23.34
CA LEU A 177 35.97 -9.16 24.79
C LEU A 177 37.26 -9.41 25.58
N VAL A 178 38.12 -10.33 25.11
CA VAL A 178 39.45 -10.53 25.69
C VAL A 178 40.26 -9.24 25.58
N THR A 179 40.24 -8.59 24.41
CA THR A 179 40.91 -7.29 24.21
C THR A 179 40.39 -6.22 25.18
N ALA A 180 39.06 -6.14 25.35
CA ALA A 180 38.43 -5.20 26.28
C ALA A 180 38.79 -5.49 27.74
N ALA A 181 38.77 -6.74 28.17
CA ALA A 181 39.20 -7.15 29.51
C ALA A 181 40.68 -6.85 29.75
N SER A 182 41.53 -7.12 28.75
CA SER A 182 42.97 -6.83 28.79
C SER A 182 43.28 -5.34 28.88
N SER A 183 42.36 -4.48 28.44
CA SER A 183 42.49 -3.01 28.57
C SER A 183 42.12 -2.48 29.96
N GLY A 184 41.62 -3.31 30.88
CA GLY A 184 41.15 -2.90 32.20
C GLY A 184 39.85 -2.09 32.18
N THR A 185 39.12 -2.09 31.05
CA THR A 185 37.88 -1.30 30.89
C THR A 185 36.68 -2.03 31.52
N ALA A 186 35.75 -1.28 32.13
CA ALA A 186 34.49 -1.83 32.64
C ALA A 186 33.72 -2.61 31.53
N PRO A 187 33.09 -3.75 31.84
CA PRO A 187 32.78 -4.28 33.16
C PRO A 187 33.88 -5.18 33.79
N ARG A 188 34.99 -5.46 33.10
CA ARG A 188 36.01 -6.44 33.54
C ARG A 188 37.31 -5.77 33.97
N THR A 189 37.24 -4.90 34.97
CA THR A 189 38.41 -4.22 35.56
C THR A 189 39.37 -5.17 36.29
N GLU A 190 38.92 -6.37 36.64
CA GLU A 190 39.74 -7.43 37.25
C GLU A 190 40.45 -8.32 36.21
N HIS A 191 40.35 -8.00 34.91
CA HIS A 191 40.99 -8.77 33.83
C HIS A 191 40.55 -10.25 33.77
N ALA A 192 39.39 -10.60 34.36
CA ALA A 192 38.99 -11.98 34.59
C ALA A 192 37.62 -12.32 33.97
N PHE A 193 37.50 -13.57 33.52
CA PHE A 193 36.27 -14.22 33.13
C PHE A 193 35.96 -15.35 34.12
N ARG A 194 34.84 -15.27 34.84
CA ARG A 194 34.46 -16.27 35.85
C ARG A 194 33.73 -17.44 35.20
N ALA A 195 34.06 -18.68 35.58
CA ALA A 195 33.46 -19.86 34.96
C ALA A 195 31.92 -19.89 35.07
N GLU A 196 31.37 -19.37 36.17
CA GLU A 196 29.92 -19.24 36.39
C GLU A 196 29.24 -18.23 35.44
N GLU A 197 29.97 -17.23 34.93
CA GLU A 197 29.41 -16.19 34.04
C GLU A 197 29.50 -16.55 32.56
N LEU A 198 30.30 -17.57 32.21
CA LEU A 198 30.59 -17.92 30.82
C LEU A 198 29.36 -18.44 30.06
N VAL A 199 28.46 -19.14 30.75
CA VAL A 199 27.20 -19.62 30.15
C VAL A 199 26.36 -18.43 29.71
N ASP A 200 26.09 -17.50 30.62
CA ASP A 200 25.34 -16.28 30.33
C ASP A 200 26.02 -15.42 29.25
N LEU A 201 27.37 -15.33 29.29
CA LEU A 201 28.15 -14.60 28.29
C LEU A 201 28.00 -15.21 26.89
N PHE A 202 28.13 -16.52 26.75
CA PHE A 202 27.98 -17.19 25.46
C PHE A 202 26.55 -17.11 24.94
N GLU A 203 25.55 -17.23 25.82
CA GLU A 203 24.14 -17.00 25.45
C GLU A 203 23.94 -15.58 24.91
N GLN A 204 24.37 -14.54 25.64
CA GLN A 204 24.24 -13.14 25.21
C GLN A 204 24.94 -12.86 23.87
N LEU A 205 26.10 -13.48 23.62
CA LEU A 205 26.84 -13.28 22.38
C LEU A 205 26.15 -13.88 21.16
N VAL A 206 25.40 -14.97 21.36
CA VAL A 206 24.73 -15.78 20.34
C VAL A 206 23.33 -15.25 19.99
N LEU A 207 22.69 -14.51 20.88
CA LEU A 207 21.35 -13.99 20.66
C LEU A 207 21.33 -12.76 19.76
N GLN A 208 20.82 -12.93 18.54
CA GLN A 208 20.36 -11.83 17.70
C GLN A 208 18.83 -11.87 17.67
N LEU A 209 18.20 -11.04 18.49
CA LEU A 209 16.75 -10.88 18.52
C LEU A 209 16.32 -10.00 17.35
N GLN A 210 15.28 -10.42 16.63
CA GLN A 210 14.64 -9.56 15.63
C GLN A 210 13.64 -8.64 16.31
N ASP A 211 13.78 -7.33 16.13
CA ASP A 211 12.80 -6.34 16.59
C ASP A 211 11.86 -5.92 15.46
N PHE A 212 10.71 -5.36 15.85
CA PHE A 212 9.82 -4.74 14.89
C PHE A 212 10.58 -3.66 14.10
N PRO A 213 10.38 -3.57 12.78
CA PRO A 213 10.95 -2.49 12.00
C PRO A 213 10.39 -1.15 12.49
N ALA A 214 11.17 -0.08 12.34
CA ALA A 214 10.68 1.26 12.66
C ALA A 214 9.48 1.59 11.74
N PRO A 215 8.35 2.06 12.30
CA PRO A 215 7.24 2.49 11.46
C PRO A 215 7.65 3.72 10.63
N PRO A 216 6.98 3.98 9.49
CA PRO A 216 7.19 5.20 8.73
C PRO A 216 7.03 6.44 9.60
N ALA A 217 7.84 7.47 9.35
CA ALA A 217 7.79 8.73 10.10
C ALA A 217 6.40 9.37 10.09
N MET A 218 5.69 9.25 8.97
CA MET A 218 4.28 9.60 8.85
C MET A 218 3.49 8.37 8.39
N TYR A 219 2.85 7.70 9.35
CA TYR A 219 1.97 6.58 9.05
C TYR A 219 0.57 7.06 8.69
N ARG A 220 0.00 6.54 7.59
CA ARG A 220 -1.40 6.76 7.21
C ARG A 220 -2.14 5.43 7.18
N ALA A 221 -3.25 5.38 7.91
CA ALA A 221 -4.06 4.18 8.02
C ALA A 221 -4.69 3.82 6.67
N GLN A 222 -4.75 2.52 6.38
CA GLN A 222 -5.41 1.97 5.21
C GLN A 222 -6.93 1.87 5.41
N ALA A 223 -7.67 1.74 4.31
CA ALA A 223 -9.11 1.55 4.34
C ALA A 223 -9.49 0.25 5.07
N GLY A 224 -10.31 0.38 6.12
CA GLY A 224 -10.73 -0.77 6.94
C GLY A 224 -9.57 -1.47 7.65
N GLU A 225 -8.50 -0.75 7.97
CA GLU A 225 -7.29 -1.31 8.58
C GLU A 225 -7.63 -2.13 9.85
N PRO A 226 -7.26 -3.43 9.88
CA PRO A 226 -7.61 -4.28 11.01
C PRO A 226 -6.65 -4.05 12.20
N PRO A 227 -7.09 -4.30 13.44
CA PRO A 227 -6.20 -4.29 14.60
C PRO A 227 -5.15 -5.40 14.49
N LEU A 228 -4.03 -5.28 15.20
CA LEU A 228 -2.98 -6.32 15.21
C LEU A 228 -3.52 -7.67 15.70
N ARG A 229 -4.42 -7.65 16.69
CA ARG A 229 -5.06 -8.83 17.26
C ARG A 229 -6.57 -8.80 17.04
N THR A 230 -7.14 -9.95 16.73
CA THR A 230 -8.59 -10.20 16.68
C THR A 230 -8.92 -11.45 17.51
N GLU A 231 -10.18 -11.89 17.50
CA GLU A 231 -10.58 -13.18 18.07
C GLU A 231 -9.97 -14.38 17.33
N SER A 232 -9.52 -14.19 16.09
CA SER A 232 -8.87 -15.25 15.30
C SER A 232 -7.44 -15.47 15.77
N ARG A 233 -7.12 -16.70 16.21
CA ARG A 233 -5.78 -17.09 16.66
C ARG A 233 -4.74 -16.95 15.56
N VAL A 234 -5.07 -17.35 14.33
CA VAL A 234 -4.13 -17.35 13.21
C VAL A 234 -4.72 -16.51 12.09
N ARG A 235 -3.94 -15.55 11.61
CA ARG A 235 -4.33 -14.61 10.56
C ARG A 235 -3.29 -14.64 9.46
N LEU A 236 -3.74 -14.57 8.21
CA LEU A 236 -2.88 -14.51 7.03
C LEU A 236 -3.19 -13.23 6.27
N VAL A 237 -2.28 -12.26 6.32
CA VAL A 237 -2.40 -10.98 5.62
C VAL A 237 -1.60 -11.06 4.33
N VAL A 238 -2.32 -10.97 3.21
CA VAL A 238 -1.79 -11.11 1.85
C VAL A 238 -1.78 -9.75 1.18
N GLY A 239 -0.69 -9.43 0.50
CA GLY A 239 -0.58 -8.24 -0.32
C GLY A 239 0.75 -8.20 -1.05
N TRP A 240 0.81 -7.52 -2.19
CA TRP A 240 2.05 -7.34 -2.92
C TRP A 240 3.12 -6.62 -2.10
N SER A 241 4.37 -6.67 -2.56
CA SER A 241 5.42 -5.81 -2.01
C SER A 241 4.97 -4.35 -2.15
N GLY A 242 5.24 -3.52 -1.14
CA GLY A 242 4.76 -2.12 -1.12
C GLY A 242 3.32 -1.90 -0.66
N ALA A 243 2.53 -2.96 -0.40
CA ALA A 243 1.15 -2.85 0.12
C ALA A 243 1.06 -2.38 1.59
N GLY A 244 2.18 -2.07 2.25
CA GLY A 244 2.20 -1.55 3.61
C GLY A 244 2.02 -2.58 4.73
N LYS A 245 2.12 -3.90 4.46
CA LYS A 245 1.97 -4.96 5.48
C LYS A 245 2.92 -4.78 6.68
N THR A 246 4.21 -4.64 6.42
CA THR A 246 5.25 -4.49 7.44
C THR A 246 5.10 -3.15 8.19
N ALA A 247 4.77 -2.07 7.47
CA ALA A 247 4.51 -0.76 8.07
C ALA A 247 3.27 -0.79 8.99
N TRP A 248 2.21 -1.46 8.58
CA TRP A 248 1.00 -1.66 9.38
C TRP A 248 1.30 -2.42 10.67
N VAL A 249 2.05 -3.53 10.59
CA VAL A 249 2.43 -4.30 11.78
C VAL A 249 3.32 -3.49 12.71
N ALA A 250 4.32 -2.79 12.18
CA ALA A 250 5.20 -1.92 12.96
C ALA A 250 4.40 -0.85 13.70
N GLN A 251 3.51 -0.14 13.00
CA GLN A 251 2.67 0.89 13.62
C GLN A 251 1.71 0.30 14.64
N SER A 252 1.03 -0.79 14.31
CA SER A 252 0.05 -1.43 15.20
C SER A 252 0.70 -1.97 16.47
N SER A 253 1.97 -2.37 16.39
CA SER A 253 2.73 -2.85 17.55
C SER A 253 2.97 -1.75 18.58
N LEU A 254 3.17 -0.49 18.16
CA LEU A 254 3.36 0.64 19.07
C LEU A 254 2.12 0.97 19.91
N HIS A 255 0.94 0.66 19.39
CA HIS A 255 -0.35 0.92 20.05
C HIS A 255 -0.94 -0.33 20.71
N SER A 256 -0.26 -1.47 20.61
CA SER A 256 -0.71 -2.73 21.20
C SER A 256 -0.33 -2.80 22.68
N THR A 257 -1.31 -3.13 23.53
CA THR A 257 -1.06 -3.47 24.94
C THR A 257 -0.63 -4.92 25.14
N HIS A 258 -0.64 -5.73 24.08
CA HIS A 258 -0.25 -7.14 24.12
C HIS A 258 1.24 -7.32 23.86
N GLU A 259 1.83 -8.31 24.52
CA GLU A 259 3.19 -8.75 24.24
C GLU A 259 3.25 -9.33 22.82
N ALA A 260 4.17 -8.82 22.00
CA ALA A 260 4.30 -9.21 20.61
C ALA A 260 5.77 -9.46 20.24
N ALA A 261 5.99 -10.40 19.32
CA ALA A 261 7.30 -10.70 18.75
C ALA A 261 7.21 -10.59 17.23
N TYR A 262 8.27 -10.09 16.60
CA TYR A 262 8.37 -9.96 15.14
C TYR A 262 9.53 -10.79 14.63
N LEU A 263 9.30 -11.59 13.59
CA LEU A 263 10.34 -12.31 12.88
C LEU A 263 10.15 -12.19 11.37
N ASP A 264 11.15 -11.69 10.66
CA ASP A 264 11.28 -11.85 9.22
C ASP A 264 11.90 -13.22 8.93
N ILE A 265 11.20 -14.04 8.15
CA ILE A 265 11.61 -15.40 7.81
C ILE A 265 11.93 -15.57 6.31
N ARG A 266 12.11 -14.47 5.56
CA ARG A 266 12.39 -14.49 4.12
C ARG A 266 13.53 -15.43 3.73
N ASP A 267 14.66 -15.31 4.41
CA ASP A 267 15.91 -16.01 4.09
C ASP A 267 16.20 -17.18 5.06
N VAL A 268 15.22 -17.58 5.87
CA VAL A 268 15.39 -18.69 6.81
C VAL A 268 15.14 -20.02 6.08
N PRO A 269 16.12 -20.94 6.01
CA PRO A 269 15.93 -22.24 5.38
C PRO A 269 14.80 -23.02 6.07
N SER A 270 13.94 -23.69 5.30
CA SER A 270 12.74 -24.35 5.86
C SER A 270 13.05 -25.33 6.99
N THR A 271 14.17 -26.05 6.90
CA THR A 271 14.64 -27.00 7.92
C THR A 271 15.03 -26.33 9.25
N ALA A 272 15.31 -25.03 9.26
CA ALA A 272 15.78 -24.26 10.41
C ALA A 272 14.72 -23.31 10.99
N ILE A 273 13.51 -23.24 10.43
CA ILE A 273 12.47 -22.30 10.85
C ILE A 273 12.03 -22.56 12.29
N SER A 274 11.69 -23.81 12.60
CA SER A 274 11.19 -24.16 13.93
C SER A 274 12.20 -23.83 15.02
N SER A 275 13.48 -24.13 14.81
CA SER A 275 14.55 -23.83 15.77
C SER A 275 14.87 -22.34 15.87
N THR A 276 14.81 -21.61 14.75
CA THR A 276 15.03 -20.16 14.72
C THR A 276 13.95 -19.42 15.50
N ILE A 277 12.67 -19.71 15.21
CA ILE A 277 11.53 -19.08 15.91
C ILE A 277 11.53 -19.47 17.39
N ALA A 278 11.73 -20.76 17.70
CA ALA A 278 11.78 -21.23 19.10
C ALA A 278 12.82 -20.46 19.93
N ARG A 279 14.00 -20.24 19.37
CA ARG A 279 15.11 -19.57 20.05
C ARG A 279 14.87 -18.07 20.21
N ASP A 280 14.43 -17.39 19.16
CA ASP A 280 14.13 -15.95 19.24
C ASP A 280 13.04 -15.68 20.28
N LEU A 281 11.96 -16.49 20.27
CA LEU A 281 10.93 -16.43 21.30
C LEU A 281 11.50 -16.77 22.68
N ALA A 282 12.22 -17.88 22.86
CA ALA A 282 12.78 -18.23 24.17
C ALA A 282 13.65 -17.10 24.74
N ALA A 283 14.50 -16.51 23.90
CA ALA A 283 15.37 -15.40 24.25
C ALA A 283 14.61 -14.12 24.59
N ARG A 284 13.58 -13.76 23.81
CA ARG A 284 12.75 -12.59 24.09
C ARG A 284 11.96 -12.74 25.39
N LEU A 285 11.45 -13.94 25.67
CA LEU A 285 10.58 -14.19 26.82
C LEU A 285 11.38 -14.46 28.11
N HIS A 286 12.59 -15.03 28.02
CA HIS A 286 13.35 -15.51 29.19
C HIS A 286 14.85 -15.12 29.20
N GLY A 287 15.34 -14.33 28.23
CA GLY A 287 16.75 -13.95 28.12
C GLY A 287 17.31 -13.15 29.28
N ALA A 288 16.45 -12.41 30.00
CA ALA A 288 16.85 -11.63 31.16
C ALA A 288 16.81 -12.42 32.49
N SER A 289 16.20 -13.61 32.53
CA SER A 289 15.97 -14.36 33.77
C SER A 289 17.00 -15.47 34.03
N GLY A 290 17.95 -15.70 33.11
CA GLY A 290 18.91 -16.82 33.20
C GLY A 290 18.25 -18.20 33.08
N GLU A 291 16.98 -18.27 32.66
CA GLU A 291 16.22 -19.51 32.54
C GLU A 291 16.32 -20.17 31.16
N LEU A 292 17.08 -19.58 30.22
CA LEU A 292 17.21 -20.07 28.84
C LEU A 292 17.67 -21.52 28.79
N GLY A 293 18.71 -21.87 29.54
CA GLY A 293 19.26 -23.23 29.60
C GLY A 293 18.28 -24.30 30.12
N ARG A 294 17.21 -23.91 30.83
CA ARG A 294 16.13 -24.83 31.25
C ARG A 294 15.10 -25.07 30.15
N ILE A 295 14.99 -24.13 29.21
CA ILE A 295 14.03 -24.15 28.10
C ILE A 295 14.67 -24.74 26.84
N LEU A 296 15.93 -24.39 26.57
CA LEU A 296 16.75 -24.90 25.47
C LEU A 296 17.45 -26.20 25.89
N LEU A 297 16.67 -27.24 26.18
CA LEU A 297 17.19 -28.53 26.59
C LEU A 297 18.13 -29.12 25.52
N PRO A 298 19.30 -29.67 25.89
CA PRO A 298 20.21 -30.31 24.93
C PRO A 298 19.52 -31.42 24.14
N GLY A 299 19.55 -31.33 22.80
CA GLY A 299 18.94 -32.31 21.90
C GLY A 299 17.45 -32.10 21.61
N ALA A 300 16.78 -31.12 22.21
CA ALA A 300 15.39 -30.79 21.87
C ALA A 300 15.29 -30.15 20.47
N SER A 301 14.31 -30.60 19.70
CA SER A 301 13.96 -30.00 18.41
C SER A 301 13.28 -28.63 18.60
N GLY A 302 13.33 -27.79 17.57
CA GLY A 302 12.69 -26.47 17.61
C GLY A 302 11.19 -26.53 17.93
N LEU A 303 10.47 -27.55 17.43
CA LEU A 303 9.05 -27.74 17.73
C LEU A 303 8.80 -28.15 19.18
N GLU A 304 9.68 -28.93 19.80
CA GLU A 304 9.57 -29.30 21.22
C GLU A 304 9.78 -28.08 22.12
N ILE A 305 10.74 -27.22 21.77
CA ILE A 305 10.99 -25.96 22.49
C ILE A 305 9.78 -25.03 22.34
N LEU A 306 9.21 -24.86 21.14
CA LEU A 306 7.98 -24.08 20.93
C LEU A 306 6.81 -24.58 21.76
N ARG A 307 6.58 -25.90 21.82
CA ARG A 307 5.54 -26.51 22.65
C ARG A 307 5.78 -26.31 24.14
N ALA A 308 7.04 -26.26 24.57
CA ALA A 308 7.39 -25.97 25.96
C ALA A 308 7.09 -24.51 26.32
N LEU A 309 7.47 -23.58 25.44
CA LEU A 309 7.17 -22.15 25.57
C LEU A 309 5.66 -21.89 25.62
N ASP A 310 4.90 -22.51 24.72
CA ASP A 310 3.44 -22.38 24.64
C ASP A 310 2.74 -22.81 25.94
N ARG A 311 3.07 -24.01 26.44
CA ARG A 311 2.51 -24.52 27.70
C ARG A 311 2.85 -23.65 28.89
N ARG A 312 4.07 -23.12 28.94
CA ARG A 312 4.50 -22.23 30.03
C ARG A 312 3.73 -20.92 30.01
N ARG A 313 3.58 -20.31 28.83
CA ARG A 313 2.80 -19.07 28.67
C ARG A 313 1.32 -19.25 29.01
N ALA A 314 0.74 -20.38 28.61
CA ALA A 314 -0.62 -20.74 29.02
C ALA A 314 -0.74 -20.87 30.55
N ALA A 315 0.24 -21.47 31.23
CA ALA A 315 0.25 -21.59 32.69
C ALA A 315 0.41 -20.24 33.40
N GLU A 316 1.11 -19.28 32.79
CA GLU A 316 1.28 -17.92 33.31
C GLU A 316 0.07 -17.01 33.00
N GLY A 317 -0.91 -17.49 32.20
CA GLY A 317 -2.04 -16.68 31.75
C GLY A 317 -1.64 -15.50 30.85
N ARG A 318 -0.47 -15.59 30.19
CA ARG A 318 0.08 -14.52 29.34
C ARG A 318 -0.04 -14.91 27.88
N GLU A 319 -0.66 -14.03 27.10
CA GLU A 319 -0.82 -14.22 25.67
C GLU A 319 0.33 -13.57 24.90
N LEU A 320 0.71 -14.17 23.78
CA LEU A 320 1.77 -13.68 22.90
C LEU A 320 1.26 -13.66 21.46
N VAL A 321 1.47 -12.53 20.76
CA VAL A 321 1.24 -12.40 19.32
C VAL A 321 2.58 -12.55 18.60
N VAL A 322 2.71 -13.57 17.77
CA VAL A 322 3.91 -13.81 16.95
C VAL A 322 3.61 -13.36 15.53
N VAL A 323 4.31 -12.32 15.08
CA VAL A 323 4.24 -11.83 13.71
C VAL A 323 5.36 -12.46 12.91
N MET A 324 5.00 -13.17 11.83
CA MET A 324 5.96 -13.76 10.90
C MET A 324 5.83 -13.05 9.56
N ASP A 325 6.86 -12.30 9.17
CA ASP A 325 6.91 -11.61 7.87
C ASP A 325 7.55 -12.49 6.79
N ASN A 326 7.13 -12.29 5.55
CA ASN A 326 7.62 -13.00 4.37
C ASN A 326 7.46 -14.54 4.42
N VAL A 327 6.32 -15.04 4.91
CA VAL A 327 6.08 -16.50 5.06
C VAL A 327 5.96 -17.27 3.72
N HIS A 328 6.12 -16.59 2.58
CA HIS A 328 6.22 -17.20 1.25
C HIS A 328 7.63 -17.67 0.89
N GLY A 329 8.67 -17.25 1.62
CA GLY A 329 10.04 -17.74 1.40
C GLY A 329 10.16 -19.22 1.75
N PRO A 330 9.77 -19.62 2.96
CA PRO A 330 9.71 -21.01 3.39
C PRO A 330 8.69 -21.91 2.68
N VAL A 331 8.84 -23.22 2.91
CA VAL A 331 7.81 -24.21 2.54
C VAL A 331 6.58 -24.07 3.45
N PRO A 332 5.35 -23.96 2.90
CA PRO A 332 4.11 -23.79 3.68
C PRO A 332 3.87 -24.84 4.77
N ALA A 333 4.29 -26.09 4.55
CA ALA A 333 4.12 -27.18 5.51
C ALA A 333 4.90 -26.92 6.82
N ASP A 334 6.10 -26.36 6.73
CA ASP A 334 6.96 -26.11 7.90
C ASP A 334 6.46 -24.92 8.71
N VAL A 335 5.98 -23.87 8.03
CA VAL A 335 5.27 -22.75 8.66
C VAL A 335 4.02 -23.24 9.40
N ALA A 336 3.21 -24.09 8.76
CA ALA A 336 2.03 -24.67 9.40
C ALA A 336 2.37 -25.56 10.60
N ALA A 337 3.49 -26.30 10.54
CA ALA A 337 3.97 -27.10 11.66
C ALA A 337 4.37 -26.23 12.88
N VAL A 338 4.99 -25.07 12.66
CA VAL A 338 5.29 -24.10 13.74
C VAL A 338 4.00 -23.55 14.36
N VAL A 339 3.06 -23.10 13.54
CA VAL A 339 1.76 -22.56 14.01
C VAL A 339 0.94 -23.61 14.77
N GLY A 340 1.04 -24.89 14.36
CA GLY A 340 0.43 -26.03 15.05
C GLY A 340 1.19 -26.47 16.31
N GLY A 341 2.48 -26.14 16.42
CA GLY A 341 3.32 -26.44 17.58
C GLY A 341 3.06 -25.56 18.80
N ALA A 342 2.40 -24.42 18.63
CA ALA A 342 2.09 -23.47 19.71
C ALA A 342 0.61 -23.05 19.69
N PRO A 343 -0.33 -23.92 20.11
CA PRO A 343 -1.76 -23.65 20.06
C PRO A 343 -2.26 -22.56 21.01
N GLY A 344 -1.53 -22.22 22.07
CA GLY A 344 -1.80 -21.10 22.99
C GLY A 344 -1.31 -19.74 22.51
N MET A 345 -0.48 -19.69 21.46
CA MET A 345 0.00 -18.44 20.84
C MET A 345 -0.89 -18.00 19.67
N SER A 346 -0.98 -16.68 19.47
CA SER A 346 -1.62 -16.07 18.30
C SER A 346 -0.58 -15.74 17.23
N PHE A 347 -0.92 -15.92 15.96
CA PHE A 347 -0.02 -15.74 14.82
C PHE A 347 -0.60 -14.77 13.79
N VAL A 348 0.22 -13.80 13.36
CA VAL A 348 -0.05 -12.95 12.21
C VAL A 348 0.99 -13.24 11.14
N LEU A 349 0.55 -13.84 10.04
CA LEU A 349 1.40 -14.26 8.94
C LEU A 349 1.31 -13.24 7.81
N LEU A 350 2.43 -12.65 7.39
CA LEU A 350 2.46 -11.70 6.27
C LEU A 350 3.06 -12.37 5.03
N THR A 351 2.36 -12.27 3.90
CA THR A 351 2.79 -12.93 2.67
C THR A 351 2.45 -12.17 1.38
N HIS A 352 3.03 -12.61 0.27
CA HIS A 352 2.65 -12.19 -1.07
C HIS A 352 1.51 -13.05 -1.61
N PRO A 353 0.65 -12.52 -2.49
CA PRO A 353 -0.32 -13.34 -3.18
C PRO A 353 0.41 -14.35 -4.07
N GLY A 354 -0.06 -15.60 -4.08
CA GLY A 354 0.61 -16.69 -4.79
C GLY A 354 0.25 -18.09 -4.27
N PRO A 355 0.87 -19.15 -4.84
CA PRO A 355 0.61 -20.53 -4.44
C PRO A 355 0.85 -20.81 -2.96
N ALA A 356 1.94 -20.26 -2.39
CA ALA A 356 2.30 -20.45 -0.99
C ALA A 356 1.22 -19.90 -0.04
N ALA A 357 0.63 -18.74 -0.35
CA ALA A 357 -0.45 -18.16 0.43
C ALA A 357 -1.72 -19.03 0.39
N GLN A 358 -2.07 -19.56 -0.78
CA GLN A 358 -3.23 -20.46 -0.93
C GLN A 358 -3.03 -21.77 -0.18
N GLU A 359 -1.83 -22.36 -0.26
CA GLU A 359 -1.49 -23.58 0.45
C GLU A 359 -1.52 -23.36 1.98
N LEU A 360 -0.96 -22.26 2.47
CA LEU A 360 -1.03 -21.89 3.89
C LEU A 360 -2.47 -21.72 4.38
N ALA A 361 -3.28 -20.98 3.61
CA ALA A 361 -4.69 -20.78 3.93
C ALA A 361 -5.45 -22.11 4.03
N ALA A 362 -5.21 -23.04 3.10
CA ALA A 362 -5.83 -24.36 3.09
C ALA A 362 -5.36 -25.24 4.26
N ARG A 363 -4.04 -25.28 4.53
CA ARG A 363 -3.46 -26.08 5.62
C ARG A 363 -3.92 -25.60 7.00
N LEU A 364 -3.99 -24.29 7.19
CA LEU A 364 -4.37 -23.66 8.45
C LEU A 364 -5.89 -23.46 8.58
N ARG A 365 -6.66 -23.69 7.51
CA ARG A 365 -8.12 -23.50 7.43
C ARG A 365 -8.53 -22.06 7.79
N ILE A 366 -7.81 -21.10 7.24
CA ILE A 366 -8.01 -19.66 7.47
C ILE A 366 -8.35 -18.95 6.17
N THR A 367 -9.07 -17.85 6.28
CA THR A 367 -9.37 -16.97 5.14
C THR A 367 -8.29 -15.89 5.06
N PRO A 368 -7.63 -15.73 3.90
CA PRO A 368 -6.70 -14.62 3.70
C PRO A 368 -7.37 -13.26 3.89
N GLU A 369 -6.69 -12.36 4.57
CA GLU A 369 -7.06 -10.96 4.75
C GLU A 369 -6.19 -10.09 3.83
N VAL A 370 -6.75 -8.97 3.35
CA VAL A 370 -6.04 -8.01 2.49
C VAL A 370 -6.17 -6.63 3.10
N LEU A 371 -5.11 -5.82 3.02
CA LEU A 371 -5.16 -4.42 3.43
C LEU A 371 -5.75 -3.59 2.27
N GLY A 372 -6.72 -2.73 2.58
CA GLY A 372 -7.53 -2.04 1.58
C GLY A 372 -6.84 -0.91 0.80
N GLY A 373 -5.55 -0.66 1.05
CA GLY A 373 -4.85 0.49 0.47
C GLY A 373 -5.34 1.83 1.04
N TRP A 374 -4.85 2.92 0.48
CA TRP A 374 -5.24 4.28 0.83
C TRP A 374 -6.47 4.73 0.06
N THR A 375 -7.40 5.35 0.79
CA THR A 375 -8.57 6.04 0.21
C THR A 375 -8.14 7.32 -0.52
N PRO A 376 -9.01 7.92 -1.35
CA PRO A 376 -8.71 9.22 -1.98
C PRO A 376 -8.33 10.31 -0.96
N ASP A 377 -8.95 10.33 0.22
CA ASP A 377 -8.61 11.28 1.30
C ASP A 377 -7.19 11.07 1.83
N MET A 378 -6.74 9.82 1.98
CA MET A 378 -5.38 9.52 2.41
C MET A 378 -4.35 9.86 1.33
N ILE A 379 -4.70 9.64 0.06
CA ILE A 379 -3.89 10.05 -1.10
C ILE A 379 -3.76 11.58 -1.14
N ALA A 380 -4.87 12.31 -1.01
CA ALA A 380 -4.86 13.78 -0.99
C ALA A 380 -3.97 14.32 0.14
N ALA A 381 -4.05 13.70 1.33
CA ALA A 381 -3.22 14.08 2.45
C ALA A 381 -1.72 13.83 2.19
N GLU A 382 -1.36 12.73 1.51
CA GLU A 382 0.02 12.45 1.11
C GLU A 382 0.53 13.46 0.08
N VAL A 383 -0.24 13.70 -0.98
CA VAL A 383 0.05 14.70 -2.01
C VAL A 383 0.31 16.07 -1.38
N SER A 384 -0.57 16.49 -0.48
CA SER A 384 -0.46 17.75 0.25
C SER A 384 0.81 17.81 1.10
N SER A 385 1.18 16.72 1.79
CA SER A 385 2.40 16.66 2.61
C SER A 385 3.70 16.72 1.80
N CYS A 386 3.66 16.35 0.52
CA CYS A 386 4.78 16.47 -0.41
C CYS A 386 4.81 17.82 -1.15
N GLY A 387 3.87 18.74 -0.87
CA GLY A 387 3.78 20.03 -1.57
C GLY A 387 3.23 19.93 -2.99
N CYS A 388 2.62 18.80 -3.35
CA CYS A 388 1.97 18.58 -4.64
C CYS A 388 0.51 19.07 -4.63
N ARG A 389 -0.11 19.13 -5.81
CA ARG A 389 -1.51 19.51 -6.01
C ARG A 389 -2.32 18.35 -6.61
N ALA A 390 -3.50 18.12 -6.05
CA ALA A 390 -4.47 17.17 -6.57
C ALA A 390 -5.89 17.57 -6.16
N ASP A 391 -6.83 17.39 -7.08
CA ASP A 391 -8.26 17.42 -6.79
C ASP A 391 -8.79 16.00 -6.49
N ALA A 392 -10.09 15.89 -6.25
CA ALA A 392 -10.73 14.60 -5.95
C ALA A 392 -10.61 13.61 -7.12
N ALA A 393 -10.67 14.09 -8.37
CA ALA A 393 -10.57 13.27 -9.57
C ALA A 393 -9.17 12.68 -9.73
N ALA A 394 -8.11 13.48 -9.55
CA ALA A 394 -6.73 13.03 -9.61
C ALA A 394 -6.40 12.01 -8.50
N CYS A 395 -6.91 12.22 -7.28
CA CYS A 395 -6.72 11.25 -6.19
C CYS A 395 -7.42 9.92 -6.48
N GLN A 396 -8.64 9.96 -7.02
CA GLN A 396 -9.37 8.77 -7.46
C GLN A 396 -8.65 8.05 -8.61
N ALA A 397 -8.16 8.80 -9.61
CA ALA A 397 -7.41 8.25 -10.73
C ALA A 397 -6.11 7.56 -10.27
N LEU A 398 -5.37 8.18 -9.34
CA LEU A 398 -4.17 7.56 -8.78
C LEU A 398 -4.49 6.29 -7.99
N MET A 399 -5.56 6.29 -7.21
CA MET A 399 -6.04 5.09 -6.50
C MET A 399 -6.31 3.96 -7.49
N GLU A 400 -7.00 4.25 -8.60
CA GLU A 400 -7.32 3.27 -9.66
C GLU A 400 -6.09 2.78 -10.44
N LEU A 401 -5.02 3.57 -10.52
CA LEU A 401 -3.76 3.20 -11.17
C LEU A 401 -2.83 2.37 -10.29
N THR A 402 -2.91 2.54 -8.97
CA THR A 402 -1.96 1.96 -8.01
C THR A 402 -2.59 0.91 -7.08
N GLY A 403 -3.92 0.76 -7.13
CA GLY A 403 -4.70 0.04 -6.12
C GLY A 403 -4.69 0.72 -4.75
N GLY A 404 -4.31 2.00 -4.68
CA GLY A 404 -4.10 2.73 -3.43
C GLY A 404 -2.94 2.19 -2.58
N LEU A 405 -2.06 1.36 -3.14
CA LEU A 405 -1.00 0.73 -2.34
C LEU A 405 0.04 1.78 -1.89
N PRO A 406 0.36 1.88 -0.58
CA PRO A 406 1.13 3.00 -0.03
C PRO A 406 2.42 3.33 -0.77
N LEU A 407 3.27 2.34 -1.04
CA LEU A 407 4.56 2.56 -1.72
C LEU A 407 4.38 3.12 -3.14
N TYR A 408 3.35 2.65 -3.85
CA TYR A 408 3.12 3.03 -5.24
C TYR A 408 2.51 4.43 -5.34
N VAL A 409 1.62 4.79 -4.41
CA VAL A 409 1.14 6.17 -4.25
C VAL A 409 2.31 7.09 -3.93
N GLN A 410 3.13 6.77 -2.93
CA GLN A 410 4.26 7.60 -2.53
C GLN A 410 5.27 7.81 -3.66
N ASN A 411 5.59 6.75 -4.40
CA ASN A 411 6.48 6.86 -5.56
C ASN A 411 5.86 7.72 -6.67
N ALA A 412 4.57 7.56 -6.97
CA ALA A 412 3.90 8.39 -7.97
C ALA A 412 3.90 9.88 -7.55
N VAL A 413 3.61 10.19 -6.28
CA VAL A 413 3.67 11.57 -5.77
C VAL A 413 5.08 12.14 -5.88
N ALA A 414 6.12 11.34 -5.61
CA ALA A 414 7.51 11.76 -5.79
C ALA A 414 7.86 12.04 -7.27
N ILE A 415 7.35 11.23 -8.21
CA ILE A 415 7.52 11.47 -9.65
C ILE A 415 6.77 12.74 -10.07
N ALA A 416 5.55 12.96 -9.57
CA ALA A 416 4.80 14.19 -9.85
C ALA A 416 5.57 15.43 -9.40
N ALA A 417 6.14 15.40 -8.19
CA ALA A 417 6.97 16.47 -7.66
C ALA A 417 8.21 16.75 -8.53
N ALA A 418 8.84 15.69 -9.06
CA ALA A 418 10.09 15.81 -9.80
C ALA A 418 9.91 16.19 -11.29
N GLU A 419 8.89 15.66 -11.96
CA GLU A 419 8.76 15.72 -13.43
C GLU A 419 7.50 16.45 -13.92
N HIS A 420 6.52 16.69 -13.03
CA HIS A 420 5.23 17.27 -13.40
C HIS A 420 4.88 18.52 -12.57
N ASP A 421 5.88 19.22 -12.01
CA ASP A 421 5.68 20.45 -11.22
C ASP A 421 4.72 20.23 -10.02
N GLY A 422 4.70 19.01 -9.47
CA GLY A 422 3.80 18.61 -8.41
C GLY A 422 2.34 18.43 -8.84
N ASP A 423 2.04 18.41 -10.14
CA ASP A 423 0.69 18.18 -10.69
C ASP A 423 0.36 16.70 -10.78
N LEU A 424 -0.49 16.21 -9.88
CA LEU A 424 -0.86 14.80 -9.91
C LEU A 424 -1.74 14.46 -11.12
N SER A 425 -2.60 15.37 -11.56
CA SER A 425 -3.48 15.14 -12.70
C SER A 425 -2.67 14.92 -13.98
N ALA A 426 -1.65 15.75 -14.19
CA ALA A 426 -0.72 15.63 -15.32
C ALA A 426 0.04 14.30 -15.30
N LEU A 427 0.52 13.84 -14.14
CA LEU A 427 1.17 12.54 -14.01
C LEU A 427 0.19 11.40 -14.33
N CYS A 428 -1.02 11.42 -13.76
CA CYS A 428 -2.02 10.39 -14.02
C CYS A 428 -2.35 10.27 -15.52
N ALA A 429 -2.46 11.40 -16.23
CA ALA A 429 -2.64 11.44 -17.68
C ALA A 429 -1.43 10.85 -18.44
N ALA A 430 -0.21 11.16 -18.01
CA ALA A 430 1.02 10.61 -18.60
C ALA A 430 1.10 9.08 -18.42
N ILE A 431 0.79 8.57 -17.23
CA ILE A 431 0.74 7.12 -16.95
C ILE A 431 -0.35 6.44 -17.78
N ALA A 432 -1.56 7.02 -17.83
CA ALA A 432 -2.68 6.45 -18.58
C ALA A 432 -2.37 6.34 -20.08
N SER A 433 -1.63 7.31 -20.63
CA SER A 433 -1.18 7.34 -22.03
C SER A 433 0.15 6.61 -22.26
N SER A 434 0.78 6.06 -21.22
CA SER A 434 2.12 5.43 -21.29
C SER A 434 3.20 6.35 -21.88
N THR A 435 3.12 7.66 -21.57
CA THR A 435 4.06 8.68 -22.03
C THR A 435 5.02 9.17 -20.94
N HIS A 436 4.89 8.65 -19.72
CA HIS A 436 5.80 8.95 -18.61
C HIS A 436 7.23 8.45 -18.88
N SER A 437 8.23 9.26 -18.55
CA SER A 437 9.65 8.94 -18.78
C SER A 437 10.25 8.03 -17.70
N THR A 438 9.85 8.23 -16.46
CA THR A 438 10.42 7.52 -15.31
C THR A 438 9.56 6.32 -14.94
N ALA A 439 10.16 5.13 -14.99
CA ALA A 439 9.49 3.91 -14.56
C ALA A 439 9.05 4.02 -13.09
N THR A 440 7.78 3.70 -12.86
CA THR A 440 7.19 3.70 -11.53
C THR A 440 7.72 2.52 -10.69
N ALA A 441 7.69 2.65 -9.37
CA ALA A 441 8.08 1.59 -8.46
C ALA A 441 7.25 0.31 -8.69
N GLN A 442 5.96 0.45 -9.03
CA GLN A 442 5.11 -0.69 -9.36
C GLN A 442 5.56 -1.42 -10.63
N GLU A 443 5.99 -0.72 -11.69
CA GLU A 443 6.55 -1.33 -12.89
C GLU A 443 7.83 -2.11 -12.57
N LEU A 444 8.72 -1.53 -11.77
CA LEU A 444 10.00 -2.14 -11.41
C LEU A 444 9.84 -3.36 -10.46
N ILE A 445 9.01 -3.23 -9.43
CA ILE A 445 8.85 -4.25 -8.38
C ILE A 445 8.04 -5.44 -8.89
N LEU A 446 6.98 -5.19 -9.68
CA LEU A 446 6.07 -6.25 -10.13
C LEU A 446 6.54 -6.94 -11.42
N ALA A 447 7.51 -6.37 -12.15
CA ALA A 447 8.11 -6.98 -13.33
C ALA A 447 8.57 -8.43 -13.07
N GLN A 448 9.24 -8.69 -11.93
CA GLN A 448 9.69 -10.05 -11.60
C GLN A 448 8.56 -11.05 -11.42
N ALA A 449 7.42 -10.60 -10.85
CA ALA A 449 6.26 -11.47 -10.67
C ALA A 449 5.60 -11.83 -12.00
N ILE A 450 5.57 -10.87 -12.94
CA ILE A 450 5.05 -11.07 -14.30
C ILE A 450 5.99 -11.94 -15.13
N HIS A 451 7.32 -11.74 -15.04
CA HIS A 451 8.30 -12.55 -15.78
C HIS A 451 8.34 -14.03 -15.37
N ARG A 452 7.79 -14.39 -14.20
CA ARG A 452 7.62 -15.79 -13.79
C ARG A 452 6.47 -16.50 -14.50
N LEU A 453 5.59 -15.76 -15.16
CA LEU A 453 4.51 -16.33 -15.96
C LEU A 453 5.05 -16.83 -17.31
N ASP A 454 4.45 -17.90 -17.80
CA ASP A 454 4.65 -18.36 -19.18
C ASP A 454 4.19 -17.30 -20.19
N ALA A 455 4.74 -17.37 -21.41
CA ALA A 455 4.50 -16.36 -22.44
C ALA A 455 3.00 -16.16 -22.73
N ASP A 456 2.24 -17.27 -22.84
CA ASP A 456 0.81 -17.21 -23.12
C ASP A 456 0.02 -16.59 -21.97
N ALA A 457 0.35 -16.90 -20.71
CA ALA A 457 -0.30 -16.25 -19.58
C ALA A 457 0.06 -14.76 -19.47
N ARG A 458 1.26 -14.34 -19.90
CA ARG A 458 1.61 -12.90 -20.02
C ARG A 458 0.77 -12.21 -21.09
N HIS A 459 0.53 -12.86 -22.23
CA HIS A 459 -0.34 -12.32 -23.28
C HIS A 459 -1.79 -12.18 -22.79
N VAL A 460 -2.31 -13.22 -22.13
CA VAL A 460 -3.63 -13.19 -21.49
C VAL A 460 -3.69 -12.05 -20.47
N LEU A 461 -2.67 -11.91 -19.61
CA LEU A 461 -2.60 -10.82 -18.64
C LEU A 461 -2.62 -9.44 -19.33
N GLY A 462 -1.88 -9.28 -20.43
CA GLY A 462 -1.86 -8.03 -21.19
C GLY A 462 -3.23 -7.64 -21.74
N VAL A 463 -3.93 -8.59 -22.37
CA VAL A 463 -5.30 -8.39 -22.86
C VAL A 463 -6.24 -8.04 -21.70
N LEU A 464 -6.20 -8.82 -20.61
CA LEU A 464 -7.05 -8.57 -19.45
C LEU A 464 -6.77 -7.23 -18.77
N SER A 465 -5.56 -6.68 -18.93
CA SER A 465 -5.17 -5.37 -18.39
C SER A 465 -5.79 -4.18 -19.17
N LEU A 466 -6.47 -4.43 -20.28
CA LEU A 466 -7.36 -3.47 -20.91
C LEU A 466 -8.62 -3.23 -20.07
N CYS A 467 -9.03 -4.21 -19.25
CA CYS A 467 -10.22 -4.15 -18.42
C CYS A 467 -9.89 -3.65 -17.01
N ASP A 468 -10.54 -2.58 -16.58
CA ASP A 468 -10.52 -2.10 -15.19
C ASP A 468 -11.81 -2.42 -14.42
N VAL A 469 -12.72 -3.19 -15.05
CA VAL A 469 -13.98 -3.65 -14.48
C VAL A 469 -14.00 -5.17 -14.35
N PRO A 470 -14.62 -5.73 -13.29
CA PRO A 470 -14.78 -7.17 -13.19
C PRO A 470 -15.67 -7.72 -14.31
N LEU A 471 -15.23 -8.76 -15.01
CA LEU A 471 -16.02 -9.44 -16.03
C LEU A 471 -16.32 -10.87 -15.60
N ALA A 472 -17.48 -11.39 -15.95
CA ALA A 472 -17.83 -12.78 -15.70
C ALA A 472 -16.86 -13.71 -16.43
N ARG A 473 -16.55 -14.88 -15.86
CA ARG A 473 -15.64 -15.85 -16.49
C ARG A 473 -15.99 -16.17 -17.94
N GLY A 474 -17.28 -16.30 -18.26
CA GLY A 474 -17.75 -16.54 -19.63
C GLY A 474 -17.42 -15.39 -20.59
N GLU A 475 -17.57 -14.15 -20.15
CA GLU A 475 -17.23 -12.94 -20.92
C GLU A 475 -15.73 -12.88 -21.22
N LEU A 476 -14.89 -13.25 -20.24
CA LEU A 476 -13.45 -13.31 -20.42
C LEU A 476 -13.01 -14.40 -21.39
N ILE A 477 -13.63 -15.57 -21.32
CA ILE A 477 -13.35 -16.66 -22.26
C ILE A 477 -13.73 -16.25 -23.68
N GLU A 478 -14.90 -15.63 -23.85
CA GLU A 478 -15.37 -15.12 -25.14
C GLU A 478 -14.42 -14.05 -25.72
N ALA A 479 -13.98 -13.10 -24.90
CA ALA A 479 -13.03 -12.06 -25.33
C ALA A 479 -11.67 -12.67 -25.72
N LEU A 480 -11.18 -13.65 -24.96
CA LEU A 480 -9.85 -14.24 -25.19
C LEU A 480 -9.84 -15.27 -26.32
N ASP A 481 -10.96 -15.94 -26.60
CA ASP A 481 -11.08 -16.90 -27.71
C ASP A 481 -10.87 -16.21 -29.06
N GLU A 482 -11.50 -15.05 -29.27
CA GLU A 482 -11.33 -14.25 -30.49
C GLU A 482 -9.89 -13.75 -30.70
N ILE A 483 -9.12 -13.58 -29.61
CA ILE A 483 -7.76 -13.02 -29.64
C ILE A 483 -6.69 -14.10 -29.75
N LEU A 484 -6.84 -15.20 -29.01
CA LEU A 484 -5.84 -16.26 -28.89
C LEU A 484 -6.14 -17.47 -29.78
N GLY A 485 -7.37 -17.60 -30.30
CA GLY A 485 -7.83 -18.78 -31.03
C GLY A 485 -7.73 -20.07 -30.20
N ALA A 486 -7.77 -19.95 -28.87
CA ALA A 486 -7.48 -21.03 -27.94
C ALA A 486 -8.80 -21.63 -27.40
N PRO A 487 -8.89 -22.97 -27.25
CA PRO A 487 -10.08 -23.61 -26.71
C PRO A 487 -10.47 -23.05 -25.33
N PRO A 488 -11.77 -22.96 -24.99
CA PRO A 488 -12.24 -22.47 -23.68
C PRO A 488 -11.57 -23.12 -22.47
N SER A 489 -11.21 -24.41 -22.56
CA SER A 489 -10.52 -25.15 -21.51
C SER A 489 -9.08 -24.66 -21.26
N VAL A 490 -8.39 -24.23 -22.33
CA VAL A 490 -7.04 -23.67 -22.29
C VAL A 490 -7.09 -22.27 -21.69
N VAL A 491 -8.01 -21.41 -22.16
CA VAL A 491 -8.23 -20.08 -21.58
C VAL A 491 -8.57 -20.17 -20.09
N ALA A 492 -9.47 -21.07 -19.72
CA ALA A 492 -9.78 -21.31 -18.31
C ALA A 492 -8.56 -21.76 -17.49
N SER A 493 -7.60 -22.46 -18.11
CA SER A 493 -6.33 -22.82 -17.47
C SER A 493 -5.44 -21.62 -17.21
N TYR A 494 -5.30 -20.70 -18.19
CA TYR A 494 -4.56 -19.46 -17.99
C TYR A 494 -5.22 -18.58 -16.91
N LEU A 495 -6.55 -18.44 -16.92
CA LEU A 495 -7.27 -17.71 -15.87
C LEU A 495 -7.05 -18.32 -14.47
N ARG A 496 -7.00 -19.66 -14.36
CA ARG A 496 -6.63 -20.33 -13.11
C ARG A 496 -5.17 -20.03 -12.72
N SER A 497 -4.23 -20.11 -13.67
CA SER A 497 -2.82 -19.82 -13.45
C SER A 497 -2.61 -18.39 -12.92
N LEU A 498 -3.21 -17.39 -13.58
CA LEU A 498 -3.14 -15.99 -13.17
C LEU A 498 -3.78 -15.73 -11.81
N ARG A 499 -4.90 -16.39 -11.50
CA ARG A 499 -5.51 -16.34 -10.16
C ARG A 499 -4.61 -16.97 -9.09
N THR A 500 -3.97 -18.10 -9.40
CA THR A 500 -3.01 -18.75 -8.51
C THR A 500 -1.76 -17.89 -8.28
N ALA A 501 -1.33 -17.16 -9.29
CA ALA A 501 -0.22 -16.20 -9.20
C ALA A 501 -0.60 -14.88 -8.50
N GLY A 502 -1.87 -14.67 -8.14
CA GLY A 502 -2.31 -13.45 -7.46
C GLY A 502 -2.54 -12.24 -8.37
N MET A 503 -2.56 -12.45 -9.69
CA MET A 503 -2.73 -11.38 -10.69
C MET A 503 -4.19 -11.00 -10.89
N LEU A 504 -5.11 -11.94 -10.62
CA LEU A 504 -6.54 -11.73 -10.74
C LEU A 504 -7.22 -11.70 -9.38
N GLU A 505 -8.10 -10.73 -9.21
CA GLU A 505 -9.04 -10.61 -8.10
C GLU A 505 -10.37 -11.26 -8.47
N ALA A 506 -10.95 -11.98 -7.52
CA ALA A 506 -12.26 -12.61 -7.68
C ALA A 506 -13.31 -11.82 -6.91
N PHE A 507 -14.40 -11.49 -7.60
CA PHE A 507 -15.56 -10.82 -7.05
C PHE A 507 -16.73 -11.80 -6.98
N GLY A 508 -17.82 -11.40 -6.30
CA GLY A 508 -19.05 -12.19 -6.27
C GLY A 508 -19.53 -12.57 -7.68
N ASN A 509 -20.25 -13.69 -7.79
CA ASN A 509 -20.80 -14.22 -9.04
C ASN A 509 -19.75 -14.65 -10.10
N ASP A 510 -18.61 -15.19 -9.67
CA ASP A 510 -17.50 -15.67 -10.55
C ASP A 510 -17.02 -14.63 -11.56
N ARG A 511 -16.96 -13.37 -11.11
CA ARG A 511 -16.36 -12.25 -11.86
C ARG A 511 -14.89 -12.11 -11.51
N LEU A 512 -14.07 -11.82 -12.51
CA LEU A 512 -12.63 -11.67 -12.38
C LEU A 512 -12.19 -10.31 -12.93
N LYS A 513 -11.17 -9.73 -12.30
CA LYS A 513 -10.50 -8.51 -12.75
C LYS A 513 -9.00 -8.64 -12.52
N VAL A 514 -8.16 -8.00 -13.33
CA VAL A 514 -6.73 -7.84 -12.99
C VAL A 514 -6.62 -6.92 -11.78
N HIS A 515 -5.78 -7.29 -10.82
CA HIS A 515 -5.50 -6.45 -9.66
C HIS A 515 -4.99 -5.08 -10.12
N ASP A 516 -5.49 -3.98 -9.54
CA ASP A 516 -5.23 -2.63 -10.07
C ASP A 516 -3.73 -2.29 -10.19
N ALA A 517 -2.93 -2.62 -9.17
CA ALA A 517 -1.47 -2.44 -9.21
C ALA A 517 -0.75 -3.25 -10.32
N ILE A 518 -1.35 -4.33 -10.81
CA ILE A 518 -0.79 -5.19 -11.88
C ILE A 518 -1.21 -4.68 -13.26
N ARG A 519 -2.29 -3.89 -13.35
CA ARG A 519 -2.86 -3.47 -14.63
C ARG A 519 -1.88 -2.64 -15.45
N LEU A 520 -1.16 -1.68 -14.84
CA LEU A 520 -0.16 -0.89 -15.55
C LEU A 520 0.96 -1.76 -16.14
N PRO A 521 1.71 -2.55 -15.35
CA PRO A 521 2.77 -3.39 -15.90
C PRO A 521 2.24 -4.52 -16.81
N GLY A 522 0.99 -4.97 -16.61
CA GLY A 522 0.33 -5.90 -17.51
C GLY A 522 0.06 -5.30 -18.91
N ARG A 523 -0.33 -4.02 -19.00
CA ARG A 523 -0.51 -3.33 -20.30
C ARG A 523 0.79 -3.29 -21.11
N SER A 524 1.95 -3.16 -20.47
CA SER A 524 3.25 -3.22 -21.15
C SER A 524 3.46 -4.57 -21.86
N CYS A 525 2.94 -5.68 -21.32
CA CYS A 525 2.99 -6.98 -22.01
C CYS A 525 2.12 -7.04 -23.27
N LEU A 526 1.03 -6.27 -23.33
CA LEU A 526 0.24 -6.16 -24.56
C LEU A 526 0.96 -5.31 -25.61
N ALA A 527 1.68 -4.27 -25.20
CA ALA A 527 2.48 -3.45 -26.11
C ALA A 527 3.59 -4.27 -26.81
N GLU A 528 4.15 -5.28 -26.14
CA GLU A 528 5.13 -6.22 -26.73
C GLU A 528 4.56 -7.02 -27.91
N LEU A 529 3.24 -7.25 -27.96
CA LEU A 529 2.55 -7.97 -29.04
C LEU A 529 2.29 -7.10 -30.29
N GLY A 530 2.48 -5.79 -30.18
CA GLY A 530 2.27 -4.84 -31.26
C GLY A 530 0.82 -4.33 -31.38
N GLU A 531 0.68 -3.29 -32.20
CA GLU A 531 -0.56 -2.50 -32.31
C GLU A 531 -1.73 -3.27 -32.92
N GLU A 532 -1.46 -4.19 -33.84
CA GLU A 532 -2.50 -5.02 -34.46
C GLU A 532 -3.18 -5.96 -33.44
N ALA A 533 -2.39 -6.59 -32.57
CA ALA A 533 -2.90 -7.45 -31.50
C ALA A 533 -3.71 -6.63 -30.47
N ARG A 534 -3.24 -5.42 -30.14
CA ARG A 534 -3.95 -4.48 -29.26
C ARG A 534 -5.33 -4.12 -29.82
N LEU A 535 -5.40 -3.72 -31.09
CA LEU A 535 -6.65 -3.35 -31.75
C LEU A 535 -7.61 -4.54 -31.89
N ALA A 536 -7.10 -5.74 -32.20
CA ALA A 536 -7.90 -6.96 -32.22
C ALA A 536 -8.52 -7.25 -30.84
N ALA A 537 -7.73 -7.11 -29.77
CA ALA A 537 -8.20 -7.28 -28.41
C ALA A 537 -9.29 -6.29 -28.01
N MET A 538 -9.14 -5.02 -28.40
CA MET A 538 -10.14 -3.99 -28.14
C MET A 538 -11.44 -4.24 -28.90
N ARG A 539 -11.39 -4.64 -30.17
CA ARG A 539 -12.59 -4.99 -30.97
C ARG A 539 -13.35 -6.16 -30.38
N SER A 540 -12.63 -7.18 -29.88
CA SER A 540 -13.26 -8.32 -29.21
C SER A 540 -13.95 -7.89 -27.91
N LEU A 541 -13.22 -7.14 -27.08
CA LEU A 541 -13.74 -6.60 -25.82
C LEU A 541 -14.99 -5.74 -26.05
N ARG A 542 -15.01 -4.93 -27.10
CA ARG A 542 -16.18 -4.14 -27.51
C ARG A 542 -17.42 -5.02 -27.72
N GLY A 543 -17.27 -6.11 -28.48
CA GLY A 543 -18.36 -7.05 -28.76
C GLY A 543 -18.92 -7.69 -27.50
N VAL A 544 -18.03 -8.13 -26.61
CA VAL A 544 -18.38 -8.72 -25.32
C VAL A 544 -19.08 -7.70 -24.41
N LEU A 545 -18.54 -6.49 -24.28
CA LEU A 545 -19.15 -5.44 -23.46
C LEU A 545 -20.54 -5.05 -23.95
N LYS A 546 -20.73 -4.92 -25.27
CA LYS A 546 -22.05 -4.63 -25.85
C LYS A 546 -23.08 -5.70 -25.48
N ARG A 547 -22.78 -6.98 -25.75
CA ARG A 547 -23.67 -8.11 -25.42
C ARG A 547 -23.93 -8.22 -23.92
N SER A 548 -22.92 -7.90 -23.11
CA SER A 548 -23.03 -7.89 -21.66
C SER A 548 -24.02 -6.83 -21.18
N MET A 549 -23.89 -5.60 -21.67
CA MET A 549 -24.76 -4.49 -21.31
C MET A 549 -26.20 -4.65 -21.81
N GLU A 550 -26.39 -5.27 -22.98
CA GLU A 550 -27.72 -5.64 -23.50
C GLU A 550 -28.46 -6.63 -22.57
N ARG A 551 -27.73 -7.48 -21.85
CA ARG A 551 -28.31 -8.41 -20.85
C ARG A 551 -28.52 -7.73 -19.50
N ALA A 552 -27.54 -6.94 -19.07
CA ALA A 552 -27.56 -6.24 -17.80
C ALA A 552 -26.73 -4.96 -17.88
N TRP A 553 -27.40 -3.82 -17.76
CA TRP A 553 -26.75 -2.52 -17.74
C TRP A 553 -25.87 -2.37 -16.48
N GLU A 554 -24.62 -1.96 -16.67
CA GLU A 554 -23.67 -1.69 -15.59
C GLU A 554 -22.82 -0.45 -15.93
N TYR A 555 -22.90 0.58 -15.09
CA TYR A 555 -22.16 1.84 -15.28
C TYR A 555 -20.64 1.65 -15.54
N PRO A 556 -19.90 0.83 -14.77
CA PRO A 556 -18.48 0.63 -15.04
C PRO A 556 -18.20 0.05 -16.43
N LYS A 557 -19.07 -0.86 -16.91
CA LYS A 557 -18.92 -1.47 -18.25
C LYS A 557 -19.17 -0.44 -19.35
N LEU A 558 -20.13 0.48 -19.17
CA LEU A 558 -20.36 1.59 -20.11
C LEU A 558 -19.14 2.50 -20.21
N ARG A 559 -18.53 2.89 -19.07
CA ARG A 559 -17.29 3.68 -19.05
C ARG A 559 -16.16 3.00 -19.81
N LEU A 560 -15.96 1.70 -19.63
CA LEU A 560 -14.98 0.93 -20.39
C LEU A 560 -15.35 0.83 -21.88
N PHE A 561 -16.63 0.64 -22.21
CA PHE A 561 -17.10 0.56 -23.57
C PHE A 561 -16.82 1.82 -24.38
N LEU A 562 -17.05 3.01 -23.81
CA LEU A 562 -16.79 4.30 -24.47
C LEU A 562 -15.30 4.49 -24.81
N ARG A 563 -14.39 4.17 -23.88
CA ARG A 563 -12.95 4.17 -24.15
C ARG A 563 -12.57 3.21 -25.26
N VAL A 564 -13.18 2.02 -25.28
CA VAL A 564 -12.94 1.04 -26.34
C VAL A 564 -13.48 1.51 -27.70
N LEU A 565 -14.63 2.20 -27.75
CA LEU A 565 -15.15 2.80 -28.99
C LEU A 565 -14.20 3.84 -29.57
N ALA A 566 -13.71 4.74 -28.70
CA ALA A 566 -12.69 5.73 -29.04
C ALA A 566 -11.44 5.10 -29.66
N GLU A 567 -10.89 4.08 -29.02
CA GLU A 567 -9.69 3.39 -29.49
C GLU A 567 -9.92 2.50 -30.73
N THR A 568 -11.17 2.18 -31.06
CA THR A 568 -11.54 1.35 -32.23
C THR A 568 -12.13 2.15 -33.40
N ASP A 569 -12.01 3.48 -33.36
CA ASP A 569 -12.45 4.43 -34.41
C ASP A 569 -13.96 4.42 -34.71
N GLU A 570 -14.79 4.10 -33.70
CA GLU A 570 -16.26 4.13 -33.80
C GLU A 570 -16.82 5.52 -33.43
N ILE A 571 -16.33 6.55 -34.12
CA ILE A 571 -16.57 7.95 -33.78
C ILE A 571 -18.05 8.34 -33.90
N ASP A 572 -18.78 7.84 -34.89
CA ASP A 572 -20.22 8.14 -35.07
C ASP A 572 -21.06 7.75 -33.84
N LEU A 573 -20.73 6.63 -33.21
CA LEU A 573 -21.43 6.18 -32.00
C LEU A 573 -21.07 7.07 -30.80
N LEU A 574 -19.83 7.57 -30.72
CA LEU A 574 -19.44 8.55 -29.71
C LEU A 574 -20.18 9.88 -29.88
N ILE A 575 -20.39 10.32 -31.12
CA ILE A 575 -21.19 11.52 -31.43
C ILE A 575 -22.62 11.31 -30.93
N GLN A 576 -23.23 10.15 -31.23
CA GLN A 576 -24.57 9.82 -30.75
C GLN A 576 -24.67 9.87 -29.22
N PHE A 577 -23.72 9.26 -28.50
CA PHE A 577 -23.66 9.37 -27.03
C PHE A 577 -23.50 10.83 -26.58
N GLY A 578 -22.62 11.60 -27.23
CA GLY A 578 -22.42 13.01 -26.90
C GLY A 578 -23.65 13.89 -27.10
N THR A 579 -24.56 13.52 -28.00
CA THR A 579 -25.83 14.24 -28.22
C THR A 579 -26.97 13.80 -27.29
N ASP A 580 -26.83 12.64 -26.64
CA ASP A 580 -27.80 12.13 -25.69
C ASP A 580 -27.69 12.90 -24.37
N GLU A 581 -28.79 13.47 -23.88
CA GLU A 581 -28.74 14.26 -22.66
C GLU A 581 -28.44 13.42 -21.41
N VAL A 582 -28.86 12.15 -21.37
CA VAL A 582 -28.59 11.24 -20.24
C VAL A 582 -27.10 10.98 -20.13
N PHE A 583 -26.37 10.94 -21.25
CA PHE A 583 -24.92 10.79 -21.22
C PHE A 583 -24.22 11.89 -20.41
N HIS A 584 -24.66 13.14 -20.57
CA HIS A 584 -24.12 14.28 -19.80
C HIS A 584 -24.46 14.22 -18.32
N GLU A 585 -25.46 13.42 -17.93
CA GLU A 585 -25.78 13.20 -16.52
C GLU A 585 -24.87 12.16 -15.86
N LEU A 586 -24.16 11.33 -16.63
CA LEU A 586 -23.41 10.19 -16.12
C LEU A 586 -21.97 10.52 -15.70
N GLY A 587 -21.50 11.76 -15.88
CA GLY A 587 -20.12 12.15 -15.60
C GLY A 587 -19.08 11.50 -16.51
N LEU A 588 -19.49 11.00 -17.69
CA LEU A 588 -18.65 10.25 -18.64
C LEU A 588 -18.01 11.13 -19.73
N TRP A 589 -18.26 12.45 -19.69
CA TRP A 589 -17.71 13.42 -20.66
C TRP A 589 -16.19 13.28 -20.90
N PRO A 590 -15.34 13.14 -19.84
CA PRO A 590 -13.89 13.05 -20.04
C PRO A 590 -13.45 11.86 -20.92
N GLU A 591 -14.27 10.82 -21.02
CA GLU A 591 -13.95 9.62 -21.81
C GLU A 591 -14.08 9.84 -23.32
N ILE A 592 -14.89 10.82 -23.76
CA ILE A 592 -15.18 11.06 -25.19
C ILE A 592 -14.79 12.45 -25.67
N GLU A 593 -14.51 13.39 -24.76
CA GLU A 593 -14.27 14.81 -25.05
C GLU A 593 -13.25 15.03 -26.17
N GLY A 594 -12.04 14.48 -26.04
CA GLY A 594 -10.97 14.67 -27.03
C GLY A 594 -11.35 14.15 -28.42
N TRP A 595 -12.12 13.07 -28.48
CA TRP A 595 -12.61 12.46 -29.71
C TRP A 595 -13.71 13.28 -30.36
N LEU A 596 -14.64 13.84 -29.57
CA LEU A 596 -15.64 14.77 -30.09
C LEU A 596 -14.99 16.03 -30.65
N PHE A 597 -13.99 16.59 -29.99
CA PHE A 597 -13.24 17.76 -30.52
C PHE A 597 -12.55 17.43 -31.85
N ALA A 598 -11.94 16.24 -31.95
CA ALA A 598 -11.36 15.78 -33.20
C ALA A 598 -12.43 15.60 -34.28
N ALA A 599 -13.56 14.98 -33.96
CA ALA A 599 -14.68 14.76 -34.87
C ALA A 599 -15.28 16.08 -35.38
N ALA A 600 -15.56 17.04 -34.49
CA ALA A 600 -16.11 18.35 -34.84
C ALA A 600 -15.24 19.12 -35.84
N LYS A 601 -13.92 18.86 -35.85
CA LYS A 601 -12.95 19.52 -36.74
C LYS A 601 -12.64 18.74 -38.01
N PHE A 602 -12.49 17.42 -37.90
CA PHE A 602 -11.88 16.59 -38.94
C PHE A 602 -12.80 15.51 -39.53
N HIS A 603 -14.00 15.30 -38.98
CA HIS A 603 -14.92 14.30 -39.53
C HIS A 603 -15.34 14.66 -40.97
N GLN A 604 -15.50 13.63 -41.81
CA GLN A 604 -15.75 13.82 -43.24
C GLN A 604 -17.17 14.31 -43.54
N ASP A 605 -18.15 13.86 -42.75
CA ASP A 605 -19.55 14.31 -42.88
C ASP A 605 -19.80 15.63 -42.14
N PRO A 606 -20.27 16.70 -42.82
CA PRO A 606 -20.67 17.95 -42.19
C PRO A 606 -21.75 17.83 -41.12
N GLY A 607 -22.69 16.88 -41.26
CA GLY A 607 -23.74 16.63 -40.26
C GLY A 607 -23.15 16.10 -38.96
N ALA A 608 -22.33 15.06 -39.04
CA ALA A 608 -21.58 14.54 -37.90
C ALA A 608 -20.68 15.60 -37.24
N ARG A 609 -20.01 16.47 -38.01
CA ARG A 609 -19.26 17.61 -37.42
C ARG A 609 -20.17 18.55 -36.63
N PHE A 610 -21.38 18.82 -37.14
CA PHE A 610 -22.36 19.66 -36.45
C PHE A 610 -22.79 19.02 -35.12
N TRP A 611 -23.18 17.74 -35.14
CA TRP A 611 -23.63 17.04 -33.93
C TRP A 611 -22.52 16.82 -32.89
N ALA A 612 -21.28 16.61 -33.34
CA ALA A 612 -20.12 16.64 -32.44
C ALA A 612 -19.94 18.01 -31.79
N MET A 613 -20.08 19.10 -32.57
CA MET A 613 -20.02 20.46 -32.02
C MET A 613 -21.22 20.78 -31.12
N ASP A 614 -22.40 20.25 -31.42
CA ASP A 614 -23.61 20.39 -30.60
C ASP A 614 -23.41 19.81 -29.20
N ALA A 615 -22.87 18.58 -29.13
CA ALA A 615 -22.49 17.93 -27.88
C ALA A 615 -21.47 18.75 -27.08
N ILE A 616 -20.43 19.26 -27.74
CA ILE A 616 -19.40 20.12 -27.14
C ILE A 616 -20.00 21.44 -26.64
N ALA A 617 -20.90 22.06 -27.40
CA ALA A 617 -21.57 23.30 -27.03
C ALA A 617 -22.51 23.08 -25.84
N PHE A 618 -23.27 21.98 -25.84
CA PHE A 618 -24.15 21.61 -24.73
C PHE A 618 -23.37 21.41 -23.44
N HIS A 619 -22.28 20.65 -23.47
CA HIS A 619 -21.40 20.50 -22.32
C HIS A 619 -20.84 21.86 -21.85
N ALA A 620 -20.38 22.71 -22.79
CA ALA A 620 -19.90 24.07 -22.50
C ALA A 620 -20.92 24.90 -21.71
N MET A 621 -22.20 24.81 -22.08
CA MET A 621 -23.28 25.55 -21.45
C MET A 621 -23.59 25.05 -20.04
N ARG A 622 -23.41 23.74 -19.78
CA ARG A 622 -23.57 23.13 -18.46
C ARG A 622 -22.49 23.59 -17.48
N VAL A 623 -21.23 23.62 -17.94
CA VAL A 623 -20.08 24.02 -17.11
C VAL A 623 -19.79 25.53 -17.16
N GLU A 624 -20.68 26.31 -17.79
CA GLU A 624 -20.56 27.77 -17.98
C GLU A 624 -19.21 28.21 -18.59
N SER A 625 -18.72 27.44 -19.55
CA SER A 625 -17.47 27.72 -20.25
C SER A 625 -17.53 29.07 -20.99
N PRO A 626 -16.44 29.86 -21.00
CA PRO A 626 -16.39 31.10 -21.77
C PRO A 626 -16.45 30.88 -23.29
N ASP A 627 -16.19 29.66 -23.76
CA ASP A 627 -16.11 29.32 -25.19
C ASP A 627 -17.48 29.03 -25.84
N VAL A 628 -18.59 29.10 -25.09
CA VAL A 628 -19.93 28.76 -25.62
C VAL A 628 -20.25 29.56 -26.88
N SER A 629 -20.00 30.87 -26.89
CA SER A 629 -20.29 31.72 -28.06
C SER A 629 -19.52 31.26 -29.30
N THR A 630 -18.23 30.96 -29.15
CA THR A 630 -17.37 30.47 -30.23
C THR A 630 -17.87 29.14 -30.79
N ARG A 631 -18.36 28.24 -29.92
CA ARG A 631 -18.92 26.94 -30.31
C ARG A 631 -20.22 27.10 -31.10
N LEU A 632 -21.12 27.98 -30.66
CA LEU A 632 -22.38 28.26 -31.38
C LEU A 632 -22.13 28.94 -32.74
N ASP A 633 -21.15 29.85 -32.84
CA ASP A 633 -20.76 30.45 -34.11
C ASP A 633 -20.21 29.41 -35.10
N ALA A 634 -19.46 28.42 -34.61
CA ALA A 634 -18.99 27.30 -35.44
C ALA A 634 -20.16 26.41 -35.93
N MET A 635 -21.13 26.12 -35.07
CA MET A 635 -22.37 25.42 -35.47
C MET A 635 -23.14 26.19 -36.54
N ARG A 636 -23.31 27.51 -36.34
CA ARG A 636 -23.98 28.40 -37.30
C ARG A 636 -23.25 28.41 -38.65
N ALA A 637 -21.91 28.44 -38.64
CA ALA A 637 -21.11 28.38 -39.85
C ALA A 637 -21.34 27.06 -40.61
N LEU A 638 -21.43 25.91 -39.91
CA LEU A 638 -21.74 24.62 -40.52
C LEU A 638 -23.13 24.59 -41.15
N VAL A 639 -24.15 25.09 -40.44
CA VAL A 639 -25.53 25.19 -40.96
C VAL A 639 -25.58 26.03 -42.24
N ASN A 640 -24.91 27.18 -42.23
CA ASN A 640 -24.92 28.11 -43.37
C ASN A 640 -24.10 27.59 -44.56
N ALA A 641 -22.93 27.01 -44.32
CA ALA A 641 -22.03 26.54 -45.38
C ALA A 641 -22.52 25.27 -46.07
N HIS A 642 -23.22 24.38 -45.34
CA HIS A 642 -23.62 23.07 -45.83
C HIS A 642 -25.14 22.89 -45.96
N GLY A 643 -25.94 23.92 -45.62
CA GLY A 643 -27.39 23.89 -45.79
C GLY A 643 -28.07 22.83 -44.92
N LEU A 644 -27.63 22.68 -43.67
CA LEU A 644 -28.15 21.67 -42.74
C LEU A 644 -29.65 21.88 -42.43
N GLY A 645 -30.31 20.81 -41.97
CA GLY A 645 -31.76 20.63 -41.92
C GLY A 645 -32.47 21.36 -40.78
N ALA A 646 -33.73 20.96 -40.53
CA ALA A 646 -34.58 21.57 -39.51
C ALA A 646 -34.11 21.25 -38.10
N ASP A 647 -33.63 20.03 -37.86
CA ASP A 647 -33.21 19.57 -36.53
C ASP A 647 -31.93 20.29 -36.07
N GLU A 648 -30.97 20.50 -36.97
CA GLU A 648 -29.76 21.28 -36.68
C GLU A 648 -30.08 22.76 -36.38
N ARG A 649 -31.02 23.35 -37.12
CA ARG A 649 -31.46 24.73 -36.87
C ARG A 649 -32.20 24.86 -35.55
N LEU A 650 -33.04 23.88 -35.20
CA LEU A 650 -33.76 23.83 -33.94
C LEU A 650 -32.78 23.72 -32.76
N ALA A 651 -31.82 22.81 -32.82
CA ALA A 651 -30.79 22.63 -31.79
C ALA A 651 -29.95 23.90 -31.59
N LEU A 652 -29.50 24.52 -32.69
CA LEU A 652 -28.77 25.79 -32.65
C LEU A 652 -29.62 26.92 -32.05
N GLY A 653 -30.86 27.10 -32.53
CA GLY A 653 -31.77 28.16 -32.10
C GLY A 653 -32.07 28.10 -30.59
N MET A 654 -32.32 26.90 -30.05
CA MET A 654 -32.54 26.73 -28.61
C MET A 654 -31.31 27.08 -27.78
N LYS A 655 -30.11 26.68 -28.20
CA LYS A 655 -28.86 27.00 -27.49
C LYS A 655 -28.52 28.50 -27.55
N GLU A 656 -28.70 29.12 -28.72
CA GLU A 656 -28.52 30.57 -28.90
C GLU A 656 -29.48 31.38 -28.04
N MET A 657 -30.76 30.98 -28.00
CA MET A 657 -31.79 31.61 -27.18
C MET A 657 -31.38 31.62 -25.70
N ASN A 658 -30.96 30.47 -25.16
CA ASN A 658 -30.54 30.34 -23.77
C ASN A 658 -29.26 31.13 -23.45
N LEU A 659 -28.27 31.15 -24.35
CA LEU A 659 -27.07 31.96 -24.18
C LEU A 659 -27.41 33.46 -24.13
N LEU A 660 -28.22 33.94 -25.07
CA LEU A 660 -28.65 35.34 -25.14
C LEU A 660 -29.45 35.76 -23.90
N ALA A 661 -30.26 34.85 -23.36
CA ALA A 661 -31.03 35.08 -22.14
C ALA A 661 -30.12 35.24 -20.92
N ARG A 662 -29.09 34.42 -20.76
CA ARG A 662 -28.07 34.57 -19.69
C ARG A 662 -27.32 35.89 -19.77
N HIS A 663 -27.17 36.46 -20.96
CA HIS A 663 -26.60 37.79 -21.18
C HIS A 663 -27.62 38.94 -21.12
N GLY A 664 -28.88 38.67 -20.76
CA GLY A 664 -29.92 39.70 -20.63
C GLY A 664 -30.37 40.33 -21.95
N ARG A 665 -30.06 39.72 -23.11
CA ARG A 665 -30.35 40.29 -24.45
C ARG A 665 -31.79 40.02 -24.89
N LYS A 666 -32.76 40.56 -24.14
CA LYS A 666 -34.20 40.27 -24.29
C LYS A 666 -34.75 40.40 -25.73
N VAL A 667 -34.35 41.44 -26.47
CA VAL A 667 -34.83 41.65 -27.85
C VAL A 667 -34.33 40.52 -28.77
N ASP A 668 -33.07 40.13 -28.64
CA ASP A 668 -32.48 39.06 -29.45
C ASP A 668 -33.08 37.70 -29.08
N VAL A 669 -33.37 37.45 -27.80
CA VAL A 669 -34.07 36.25 -27.33
C VAL A 669 -35.44 36.11 -27.98
N LEU A 670 -36.26 37.17 -27.97
CA LEU A 670 -37.59 37.13 -28.57
C LEU A 670 -37.54 36.88 -30.09
N ARG A 671 -36.56 37.50 -30.78
CA ARG A 671 -36.33 37.26 -32.21
C ARG A 671 -35.98 35.80 -32.49
N ILE A 672 -35.00 35.25 -31.78
CA ILE A 672 -34.58 33.84 -31.96
C ILE A 672 -35.73 32.88 -31.60
N LEU A 673 -36.52 33.20 -30.57
CA LEU A 673 -37.68 32.42 -30.17
C LEU A 673 -38.71 32.34 -31.32
N ASP A 674 -39.05 33.47 -31.93
CA ASP A 674 -40.00 33.53 -33.05
C ASP A 674 -39.44 32.79 -34.30
N GLU A 675 -38.16 32.99 -34.62
CA GLU A 675 -37.47 32.31 -35.72
C GLU A 675 -37.43 30.78 -35.54
N THR A 676 -37.12 30.32 -34.33
CA THR A 676 -37.04 28.89 -34.00
C THR A 676 -38.43 28.25 -33.98
N ALA A 677 -39.43 28.96 -33.44
CA ALA A 677 -40.82 28.50 -33.41
C ALA A 677 -41.40 28.30 -34.82
N ALA A 678 -41.01 29.14 -35.79
CA ALA A 678 -41.45 29.02 -37.18
C ALA A 678 -40.95 27.75 -37.88
N THR A 679 -39.89 27.13 -37.36
CA THR A 679 -39.28 25.89 -37.91
C THR A 679 -39.62 24.64 -37.09
N LEU A 680 -40.45 24.77 -36.05
CA LEU A 680 -40.73 23.70 -35.10
C LEU A 680 -41.67 22.63 -35.69
N HIS A 681 -41.34 21.36 -35.44
CA HIS A 681 -42.22 20.24 -35.78
C HIS A 681 -43.54 20.30 -34.99
N GLU A 682 -44.66 19.92 -35.61
CA GLU A 682 -45.98 19.91 -34.95
C GLU A 682 -46.14 18.78 -33.90
N SER A 683 -45.09 17.98 -33.63
CA SER A 683 -45.24 16.86 -32.70
C SER A 683 -45.23 17.31 -31.23
N PRO A 684 -46.09 16.72 -30.37
CA PRO A 684 -46.20 17.13 -28.97
C PRO A 684 -44.89 17.10 -28.16
N PRO A 685 -43.96 16.14 -28.36
CA PRO A 685 -42.66 16.16 -27.70
C PRO A 685 -41.80 17.39 -28.03
N HIS A 686 -41.65 17.72 -29.32
CA HIS A 686 -40.86 18.89 -29.74
C HIS A 686 -41.44 20.20 -29.19
N GLN A 687 -42.78 20.31 -29.12
CA GLN A 687 -43.45 21.47 -28.54
C GLN A 687 -43.22 21.60 -27.03
N ARG A 688 -43.15 20.50 -26.28
CA ARG A 688 -42.82 20.55 -24.84
C ARG A 688 -41.36 20.96 -24.62
N ILE A 689 -40.42 20.35 -25.35
CA ILE A 689 -38.97 20.65 -25.24
C ILE A 689 -38.70 22.13 -25.57
N PHE A 690 -39.29 22.64 -26.66
CA PHE A 690 -39.15 24.04 -27.03
C PHE A 690 -39.72 25.00 -25.98
N ARG A 691 -40.95 24.73 -25.49
CA ARG A 691 -41.58 25.57 -24.44
C ARG A 691 -40.79 25.54 -23.13
N TYR A 692 -40.20 24.39 -22.78
CA TYR A 692 -39.33 24.29 -21.62
C TYR A 692 -38.08 25.17 -21.78
N ASN A 693 -37.38 25.07 -22.90
CA ASN A 693 -36.22 25.92 -23.19
C ASN A 693 -36.59 27.41 -23.21
N ALA A 694 -37.76 27.78 -23.73
CA ALA A 694 -38.25 29.16 -23.66
C ALA A 694 -38.51 29.60 -22.21
N ALA A 695 -39.06 28.73 -21.36
CA ALA A 695 -39.26 29.00 -19.93
C ALA A 695 -37.91 29.21 -19.19
N VAL A 696 -36.88 28.42 -19.52
CA VAL A 696 -35.50 28.62 -19.02
C VAL A 696 -34.95 29.98 -19.45
N ALA A 697 -35.13 30.36 -20.71
CA ALA A 697 -34.73 31.68 -21.20
C ALA A 697 -35.46 32.82 -20.44
N PHE A 698 -36.76 32.69 -20.19
CA PHE A 698 -37.50 33.68 -19.39
C PHE A 698 -37.02 33.75 -17.93
N PHE A 699 -36.63 32.63 -17.33
CA PHE A 699 -36.04 32.62 -16.00
C PHE A 699 -34.75 33.45 -15.95
N HIS A 700 -33.83 33.24 -16.90
CA HIS A 700 -32.58 34.00 -16.97
C HIS A 700 -32.78 35.49 -17.31
N LEU A 701 -33.86 35.84 -18.01
CA LEU A 701 -34.26 37.25 -18.23
C LEU A 701 -34.90 37.92 -16.99
N GLY A 702 -35.01 37.22 -15.87
CA GLY A 702 -35.63 37.73 -14.64
C GLY A 702 -37.16 37.65 -14.62
N GLU A 703 -37.80 37.02 -15.62
CA GLU A 703 -39.25 36.85 -15.69
C GLU A 703 -39.69 35.59 -14.94
N HIS A 704 -39.28 35.49 -13.67
CA HIS A 704 -39.45 34.30 -12.82
C HIS A 704 -40.92 33.86 -12.69
N ASP A 705 -41.86 34.79 -12.59
CA ASP A 705 -43.30 34.48 -12.54
C ASP A 705 -43.81 33.82 -13.82
N ARG A 706 -43.30 34.23 -14.98
CA ARG A 706 -43.64 33.60 -16.27
C ARG A 706 -42.99 32.23 -16.37
N ALA A 707 -41.71 32.13 -16.07
CA ALA A 707 -40.98 30.86 -16.08
C ALA A 707 -41.63 29.81 -15.18
N ALA A 708 -42.03 30.18 -13.96
CA ALA A 708 -42.73 29.27 -13.04
C ALA A 708 -44.07 28.79 -13.59
N ARG A 709 -44.89 29.68 -14.19
CA ARG A 709 -46.17 29.32 -14.81
C ARG A 709 -46.00 28.38 -16.00
N ASP A 710 -45.03 28.67 -16.86
CA ASP A 710 -44.78 27.88 -18.06
C ASP A 710 -44.24 26.50 -17.65
N ALA A 711 -43.28 26.44 -16.71
CA ALA A 711 -42.69 25.19 -16.22
C ALA A 711 -43.74 24.26 -15.56
N ILE A 712 -44.60 24.77 -14.67
CA ILE A 712 -45.62 23.94 -14.03
C ILE A 712 -46.68 23.46 -15.02
N SER A 713 -47.04 24.29 -16.00
CA SER A 713 -47.97 23.90 -17.07
C SER A 713 -47.43 22.74 -17.90
N ILE A 714 -46.12 22.73 -18.18
CA ILE A 714 -45.47 21.64 -18.91
C ILE A 714 -45.36 20.40 -18.02
N ALA A 715 -45.03 20.56 -16.73
CA ALA A 715 -45.01 19.45 -15.77
C ALA A 715 -46.38 18.74 -15.69
N ASP A 716 -47.49 19.50 -15.68
CA ASP A 716 -48.85 18.95 -15.68
C ASP A 716 -49.18 18.18 -16.97
N GLU A 717 -48.58 18.54 -18.11
CA GLU A 717 -48.66 17.75 -19.33
C GLU A 717 -47.90 16.42 -19.20
N TYR A 718 -46.70 16.43 -18.63
CA TYR A 718 -45.91 15.22 -18.41
C TYR A 718 -46.54 14.28 -17.37
N PHE A 719 -47.08 14.80 -16.26
CA PHE A 719 -47.83 13.99 -15.30
C PHE A 719 -48.96 13.22 -15.99
N ARG A 720 -49.77 13.92 -16.79
CA ARG A 720 -50.85 13.30 -17.59
C ARG A 720 -50.32 12.31 -18.62
N HIS A 721 -49.21 12.62 -19.29
CA HIS A 721 -48.58 11.73 -20.25
C HIS A 721 -48.16 10.40 -19.61
N LEU A 722 -47.54 10.50 -18.43
CA LEU A 722 -47.09 9.38 -17.61
C LEU A 722 -48.23 8.64 -16.86
N GLY A 723 -49.46 9.15 -16.95
CA GLY A 723 -50.65 8.51 -16.37
C GLY A 723 -50.81 8.71 -14.86
N ILE A 724 -50.19 9.75 -14.30
CA ILE A 724 -50.20 10.05 -12.87
C ILE A 724 -50.55 11.53 -12.61
N ASP A 725 -50.71 11.87 -11.33
CA ASP A 725 -50.88 13.25 -10.86
C ASP A 725 -49.92 13.54 -9.69
N PRO A 726 -49.74 14.80 -9.26
CA PRO A 726 -48.83 15.12 -8.16
C PRO A 726 -49.12 14.39 -6.83
N SER A 727 -50.38 14.08 -6.52
CA SER A 727 -50.75 13.35 -5.30
C SER A 727 -50.34 11.88 -5.36
N SER A 728 -50.27 11.31 -6.56
CA SER A 728 -49.74 9.96 -6.80
C SER A 728 -48.25 9.83 -6.44
N VAL A 729 -47.49 10.93 -6.38
CA VAL A 729 -46.05 10.91 -6.04
C VAL A 729 -45.79 10.83 -4.54
N MET A 730 -46.76 11.30 -3.73
CA MET A 730 -46.62 11.41 -2.28
C MET A 730 -46.52 10.03 -1.62
N GLY A 731 -45.56 9.88 -0.70
CA GLY A 731 -45.38 8.65 0.09
C GLY A 731 -44.84 7.43 -0.67
N ARG A 732 -44.68 7.48 -1.99
CA ARG A 732 -44.13 6.39 -2.80
C ARG A 732 -42.63 6.56 -3.04
N ASN A 733 -41.89 5.46 -2.99
CA ASN A 733 -40.49 5.43 -3.45
C ASN A 733 -40.44 5.32 -5.00
N PRO A 734 -39.27 5.48 -5.64
CA PRO A 734 -39.14 5.35 -7.08
C PRO A 734 -39.63 4.00 -7.64
N ALA A 735 -39.36 2.88 -6.98
CA ALA A 735 -39.81 1.56 -7.46
C ALA A 735 -41.34 1.45 -7.49
N ASP A 736 -42.01 1.94 -6.45
CA ASP A 736 -43.48 1.98 -6.37
C ASP A 736 -44.07 2.93 -7.41
N LEU A 737 -43.39 4.05 -7.70
CA LEU A 737 -43.79 4.96 -8.77
C LEU A 737 -43.64 4.32 -10.13
N TYR A 738 -42.49 3.69 -10.41
CA TYR A 738 -42.26 2.99 -11.66
C TYR A 738 -43.36 1.97 -11.94
N ALA A 739 -43.86 1.25 -10.94
CA ALA A 739 -44.92 0.27 -11.12
C ALA A 739 -46.25 0.85 -11.66
N ILE A 740 -46.53 2.14 -11.43
CA ILE A 740 -47.78 2.80 -11.85
C ILE A 740 -47.62 3.71 -13.07
N LEU A 741 -46.39 4.02 -13.50
CA LEU A 741 -46.15 4.83 -14.69
C LEU A 741 -46.57 4.11 -15.96
N ARG A 742 -47.19 4.86 -16.88
CA ARG A 742 -47.42 4.41 -18.25
C ARG A 742 -46.08 4.08 -18.92
N LYS A 743 -45.95 2.89 -19.48
CA LYS A 743 -44.74 2.44 -20.19
C LYS A 743 -44.72 2.97 -21.62
N SER A 744 -43.58 3.50 -22.02
CA SER A 744 -43.21 3.96 -23.37
C SER A 744 -41.73 3.70 -23.58
N ASP A 745 -41.30 3.71 -24.84
CA ASP A 745 -39.88 3.62 -25.18
C ASP A 745 -39.11 4.85 -24.67
N ASP A 746 -39.77 6.02 -24.61
CA ASP A 746 -39.22 7.30 -24.15
C ASP A 746 -39.41 7.56 -22.64
N LEU A 747 -39.79 6.55 -21.85
CA LEU A 747 -40.17 6.73 -20.43
C LEU A 747 -39.08 7.40 -19.58
N ILE A 748 -37.81 7.09 -19.87
CA ILE A 748 -36.65 7.66 -19.16
C ILE A 748 -36.58 9.17 -19.42
N ASP A 749 -36.68 9.59 -20.68
CA ASP A 749 -36.65 10.99 -21.09
C ASP A 749 -37.88 11.74 -20.57
N ASP A 750 -39.07 11.14 -20.63
CA ASP A 750 -40.29 11.74 -20.09
C ASP A 750 -40.20 11.96 -18.57
N CYS A 751 -39.59 11.01 -17.83
CA CYS A 751 -39.32 11.20 -16.40
C CYS A 751 -38.33 12.34 -16.17
N LYS A 752 -37.27 12.43 -16.98
CA LYS A 752 -36.27 13.49 -16.88
C LYS A 752 -36.89 14.86 -17.12
N HIS A 753 -37.61 15.02 -18.23
CA HIS A 753 -38.25 16.28 -18.59
C HIS A 753 -39.28 16.73 -17.54
N LEU A 754 -40.02 15.78 -16.92
CA LEU A 754 -40.88 16.11 -15.79
C LEU A 754 -40.08 16.65 -14.60
N ALA A 755 -38.96 16.00 -14.26
CA ALA A 755 -38.08 16.44 -13.18
C ALA A 755 -37.51 17.83 -13.44
N ASP A 756 -37.05 18.09 -14.66
CA ASP A 756 -36.53 19.38 -15.12
C ASP A 756 -37.58 20.49 -15.01
N CYS A 757 -38.83 20.22 -15.41
CA CYS A 757 -39.92 21.18 -15.27
C CYS A 757 -40.23 21.49 -13.79
N LEU A 758 -40.20 20.48 -12.92
CA LEU A 758 -40.41 20.64 -11.48
C LEU A 758 -39.28 21.42 -10.81
N ASP A 759 -38.02 21.16 -11.20
CA ASP A 759 -36.87 21.90 -10.70
C ASP A 759 -36.88 23.36 -11.19
N LEU A 760 -37.17 23.61 -12.46
CA LEU A 760 -37.29 24.97 -12.98
C LEU A 760 -38.42 25.73 -12.28
N PHE A 761 -39.57 25.09 -12.04
CA PHE A 761 -40.66 25.67 -11.26
C PHE A 761 -40.20 26.03 -9.84
N ALA A 762 -39.53 25.10 -9.14
CA ALA A 762 -39.02 25.34 -7.79
C ALA A 762 -38.04 26.51 -7.78
N THR A 763 -37.04 26.46 -8.65
CA THR A 763 -36.01 27.49 -8.77
C THR A 763 -36.61 28.87 -9.06
N ALA A 764 -37.57 28.97 -9.98
CA ALA A 764 -38.26 30.22 -10.27
C ALA A 764 -39.17 30.70 -9.11
N ALA A 765 -39.80 29.79 -8.37
CA ALA A 765 -40.60 30.11 -7.19
C ALA A 765 -39.72 30.66 -6.05
N ASN A 766 -38.61 29.98 -5.73
CA ASN A 766 -37.66 30.40 -4.70
C ASN A 766 -37.01 31.76 -5.05
N ALA A 767 -36.67 32.01 -6.32
CA ALA A 767 -36.16 33.31 -6.77
C ALA A 767 -37.15 34.47 -6.51
N ASN A 768 -38.45 34.16 -6.49
CA ASN A 768 -39.52 35.11 -6.11
C ASN A 768 -39.84 35.12 -4.60
N GLY A 769 -39.03 34.45 -3.77
CA GLY A 769 -39.25 34.31 -2.33
C GLY A 769 -40.49 33.47 -1.97
N ARG A 770 -40.97 32.61 -2.88
CA ARG A 770 -42.10 31.70 -2.65
C ARG A 770 -41.59 30.28 -2.38
N ALA A 771 -42.32 29.53 -1.56
CA ALA A 771 -42.01 28.13 -1.32
C ALA A 771 -42.37 27.26 -2.55
N SER A 772 -41.45 26.39 -2.95
CA SER A 772 -41.64 25.40 -4.02
C SER A 772 -42.45 24.16 -3.59
N GLY A 773 -42.81 24.06 -2.30
CA GLY A 773 -43.55 22.94 -1.73
C GLY A 773 -42.76 21.63 -1.80
N ASN A 774 -43.31 20.64 -2.51
CA ASN A 774 -42.71 19.32 -2.71
C ASN A 774 -42.07 19.15 -4.11
N ALA A 775 -41.97 20.22 -4.90
CA ALA A 775 -41.51 20.13 -6.28
C ALA A 775 -40.13 19.47 -6.42
N ARG A 776 -39.13 19.89 -5.63
CA ARG A 776 -37.79 19.28 -5.64
C ARG A 776 -37.79 17.85 -5.12
N VAL A 777 -38.60 17.54 -4.10
CA VAL A 777 -38.78 16.14 -3.62
C VAL A 777 -39.32 15.25 -4.73
N HIS A 778 -40.26 15.74 -5.54
CA HIS A 778 -40.78 15.01 -6.69
C HIS A 778 -39.72 14.91 -7.79
N ALA A 779 -39.02 16.00 -8.11
CA ALA A 779 -37.94 16.03 -9.09
C ALA A 779 -36.86 14.99 -8.79
N LEU A 780 -36.39 14.88 -7.53
CA LEU A 780 -35.41 13.86 -7.13
C LEU A 780 -35.86 12.44 -7.48
N LYS A 781 -37.13 12.10 -7.22
CA LYS A 781 -37.66 10.76 -7.54
C LYS A 781 -37.67 10.50 -9.04
N PHE A 782 -38.04 11.50 -9.83
CA PHE A 782 -38.09 11.37 -11.29
C PHE A 782 -36.68 11.39 -11.91
N TYR A 783 -35.72 12.16 -11.40
CA TYR A 783 -34.32 12.05 -11.81
C TYR A 783 -33.73 10.66 -11.50
N GLN A 784 -34.12 10.07 -10.37
CA GLN A 784 -33.69 8.70 -10.05
C GLN A 784 -34.27 7.68 -11.04
N LEU A 785 -35.54 7.84 -11.43
CA LEU A 785 -36.17 7.00 -12.47
C LEU A 785 -35.57 7.22 -13.86
N ALA A 786 -35.20 8.46 -14.15
CA ALA A 786 -34.56 8.88 -15.38
C ALA A 786 -33.05 8.57 -15.43
N GLN A 787 -32.48 7.94 -14.39
CA GLN A 787 -31.05 7.65 -14.30
C GLN A 787 -30.18 8.90 -14.56
N SER A 788 -30.58 10.05 -14.01
CA SER A 788 -29.94 11.37 -14.21
C SER A 788 -29.25 11.84 -12.93
N PRO A 789 -28.07 11.29 -12.59
CA PRO A 789 -27.49 11.43 -11.26
C PRO A 789 -26.86 12.80 -10.99
N GLU A 790 -26.27 13.48 -11.98
CA GLU A 790 -25.77 14.85 -11.78
C GLU A 790 -26.90 15.81 -11.39
N SER A 791 -28.00 15.80 -12.15
CA SER A 791 -29.18 16.61 -11.83
C SER A 791 -29.78 16.24 -10.48
N LEU A 792 -29.83 14.95 -10.14
CA LEU A 792 -30.28 14.51 -8.82
C LEU A 792 -29.39 15.07 -7.70
N VAL A 793 -28.06 14.99 -7.85
CA VAL A 793 -27.11 15.52 -6.86
C VAL A 793 -27.30 17.03 -6.73
N ARG A 794 -27.28 17.79 -7.83
CA ARG A 794 -27.44 19.25 -7.82
C ARG A 794 -28.76 19.68 -7.16
N VAL A 795 -29.88 19.16 -7.64
CA VAL A 795 -31.21 19.51 -7.10
C VAL A 795 -31.37 18.98 -5.66
N GLY A 796 -30.70 17.89 -5.32
CA GLY A 796 -30.59 17.39 -3.96
C GLY A 796 -29.91 18.38 -3.04
N GLN A 797 -28.81 19.03 -3.47
CA GLN A 797 -28.16 20.09 -2.69
C GLN A 797 -29.07 21.30 -2.50
N ASP A 798 -29.81 21.71 -3.55
CA ASP A 798 -30.78 22.80 -3.44
C ASP A 798 -31.92 22.45 -2.46
N LEU A 799 -32.37 21.19 -2.46
CA LEU A 799 -33.37 20.69 -1.51
C LEU A 799 -32.84 20.67 -0.07
N VAL A 800 -31.56 20.33 0.13
CA VAL A 800 -30.90 20.39 1.43
C VAL A 800 -30.91 21.82 1.97
N ASP A 801 -30.60 22.80 1.13
CA ASP A 801 -30.63 24.21 1.52
C ASP A 801 -32.07 24.66 1.90
N GLU A 802 -33.10 24.23 1.16
CA GLU A 802 -34.49 24.48 1.55
C GLU A 802 -34.86 23.87 2.91
N PHE A 803 -34.39 22.66 3.20
CA PHE A 803 -34.62 22.04 4.51
C PHE A 803 -33.92 22.82 5.63
N VAL A 804 -32.71 23.32 5.38
CA VAL A 804 -31.98 24.19 6.32
C VAL A 804 -32.73 25.50 6.55
N GLU A 805 -33.23 26.14 5.50
CA GLU A 805 -34.06 27.36 5.59
C GLU A 805 -35.33 27.14 6.43
N ARG A 806 -35.94 25.96 6.30
CA ARG A 806 -37.13 25.52 7.07
C ARG A 806 -36.77 25.01 8.48
N GLN A 807 -35.50 25.05 8.88
CA GLN A 807 -34.97 24.54 10.15
C GLN A 807 -35.14 23.03 10.36
N ASP A 808 -35.35 22.25 9.28
CA ASP A 808 -35.37 20.79 9.32
C ASP A 808 -33.97 20.21 9.01
N PHE A 809 -33.06 20.38 9.97
CA PHE A 809 -31.68 19.93 9.82
C PHE A 809 -31.56 18.39 9.76
N THR A 810 -32.52 17.68 10.36
CA THR A 810 -32.55 16.20 10.31
C THR A 810 -32.97 15.72 8.92
N GLY A 811 -33.97 16.36 8.32
CA GLY A 811 -34.37 16.13 6.93
C GLY A 811 -33.22 16.42 5.96
N ALA A 812 -32.57 17.58 6.10
CA ALA A 812 -31.38 17.96 5.33
C ALA A 812 -30.30 16.87 5.38
N ARG A 813 -29.94 16.42 6.59
CA ARG A 813 -28.94 15.36 6.78
C ARG A 813 -29.34 14.04 6.11
N ARG A 814 -30.61 13.62 6.24
CA ARG A 814 -31.11 12.38 5.62
C ARG A 814 -31.07 12.43 4.10
N VAL A 815 -31.40 13.55 3.47
CA VAL A 815 -31.30 13.69 2.01
C VAL A 815 -29.85 13.44 1.56
N MET A 816 -28.87 13.99 2.27
CA MET A 816 -27.46 13.78 1.94
C MET A 816 -27.02 12.32 2.13
N GLU A 817 -27.34 11.72 3.28
CA GLU A 817 -26.90 10.36 3.65
C GLU A 817 -27.62 9.26 2.85
N ASP A 818 -28.92 9.41 2.62
CA ASP A 818 -29.76 8.35 2.02
C ASP A 818 -29.89 8.48 0.50
N SER A 819 -29.76 9.69 -0.06
CA SER A 819 -29.99 9.93 -1.49
C SER A 819 -28.72 10.38 -2.24
N ILE A 820 -28.01 11.41 -1.74
CA ILE A 820 -26.91 12.04 -2.49
C ILE A 820 -25.61 11.23 -2.41
N PHE A 821 -25.13 10.90 -1.21
CA PHE A 821 -23.86 10.19 -1.03
C PHE A 821 -23.80 8.82 -1.70
N PRO A 822 -24.84 7.97 -1.65
CA PRO A 822 -24.84 6.70 -2.36
C PRO A 822 -24.57 6.89 -3.86
N ILE A 823 -25.21 7.87 -4.50
CA ILE A 823 -25.05 8.13 -5.94
C ILE A 823 -23.65 8.61 -6.27
N ILE A 824 -23.10 9.56 -5.52
CA ILE A 824 -21.73 10.06 -5.74
C ILE A 824 -20.71 8.92 -5.61
N ARG A 825 -20.89 8.05 -4.61
CA ARG A 825 -20.02 6.90 -4.38
C ARG A 825 -20.16 5.86 -5.50
N ASP A 826 -21.38 5.46 -5.82
CA ASP A 826 -21.66 4.34 -6.72
C ASP A 826 -21.31 4.69 -8.18
N LEU A 827 -21.45 5.97 -8.56
CA LEU A 827 -21.13 6.47 -9.91
C LEU A 827 -19.79 7.22 -9.98
N LYS A 828 -19.06 7.33 -8.86
CA LYS A 828 -17.73 7.96 -8.78
C LYS A 828 -17.71 9.40 -9.33
N LEU A 829 -18.72 10.20 -9.00
CA LEU A 829 -18.86 11.59 -9.46
C LEU A 829 -17.87 12.53 -8.72
N ALA A 830 -16.60 12.47 -9.10
CA ALA A 830 -15.49 13.13 -8.39
C ALA A 830 -15.68 14.65 -8.22
N ALA A 831 -16.24 15.33 -9.22
CA ALA A 831 -16.48 16.77 -9.18
C ALA A 831 -17.42 17.20 -8.04
N TYR A 832 -18.32 16.32 -7.61
CA TYR A 832 -19.29 16.59 -6.54
C TYR A 832 -18.81 16.16 -5.16
N VAL A 833 -17.70 15.41 -5.06
CA VAL A 833 -17.20 14.89 -3.78
C VAL A 833 -16.92 16.03 -2.80
N VAL A 834 -16.17 17.06 -3.21
CA VAL A 834 -15.81 18.15 -2.30
C VAL A 834 -17.00 19.07 -2.01
N PRO A 835 -17.73 19.61 -3.02
CA PRO A 835 -18.84 20.54 -2.75
C PRO A 835 -19.93 19.95 -1.86
N VAL A 836 -20.32 18.69 -2.10
CA VAL A 836 -21.36 18.02 -1.32
C VAL A 836 -20.88 17.72 0.10
N ARG A 837 -19.64 17.26 0.27
CA ARG A 837 -19.09 17.02 1.62
C ARG A 837 -18.90 18.33 2.40
N ALA A 838 -18.60 19.44 1.72
CA ALA A 838 -18.52 20.76 2.35
C ALA A 838 -19.90 21.22 2.86
N GLN A 839 -20.95 21.09 2.05
CA GLN A 839 -22.33 21.35 2.48
C GLN A 839 -22.74 20.43 3.64
N TYR A 840 -22.36 19.15 3.58
CA TYR A 840 -22.64 18.18 4.66
C TYR A 840 -21.97 18.58 5.98
N ALA A 841 -20.74 19.11 5.95
CA ALA A 841 -20.10 19.65 7.14
C ALA A 841 -20.90 20.82 7.75
N VAL A 842 -21.49 21.69 6.93
CA VAL A 842 -22.39 22.73 7.41
C VAL A 842 -23.68 22.16 7.99
N VAL A 843 -24.28 21.16 7.35
CA VAL A 843 -25.47 20.46 7.89
C VAL A 843 -25.16 19.80 9.23
N LEU A 844 -24.00 19.15 9.39
CA LEU A 844 -23.54 18.61 10.66
C LEU A 844 -23.42 19.69 11.74
N ALA A 845 -22.92 20.88 11.39
CA ALA A 845 -22.84 22.01 12.32
C ALA A 845 -24.24 22.52 12.72
N TYR A 846 -25.21 22.59 11.79
CA TYR A 846 -26.61 22.89 12.12
C TYR A 846 -27.26 21.82 13.02
N CYS A 847 -26.87 20.55 12.87
CA CYS A 847 -27.25 19.47 13.78
C CYS A 847 -26.52 19.51 15.15
N GLY A 848 -25.62 20.47 15.38
CA GLY A 848 -24.82 20.58 16.61
C GLY A 848 -23.59 19.66 16.68
N ALA A 849 -23.30 18.89 15.63
CA ALA A 849 -22.16 17.97 15.56
C ALA A 849 -20.89 18.69 15.10
N PHE A 850 -20.46 19.72 15.84
CA PHE A 850 -19.36 20.60 15.43
C PHE A 850 -18.03 19.89 15.22
N ASP A 851 -17.67 18.92 16.07
CA ASP A 851 -16.40 18.21 15.95
C ASP A 851 -16.37 17.31 14.71
N ALA A 852 -17.53 16.73 14.34
CA ALA A 852 -17.68 15.98 13.09
C ALA A 852 -17.58 16.89 11.86
N ALA A 853 -18.21 18.08 11.91
CA ALA A 853 -18.11 19.09 10.86
C ALA A 853 -16.66 19.56 10.65
N GLU A 854 -15.94 19.85 11.72
CA GLU A 854 -14.53 20.27 11.66
C GLU A 854 -13.61 19.16 11.16
N SER A 855 -13.84 17.92 11.58
CA SER A 855 -13.12 16.75 11.06
C SER A 855 -13.34 16.57 9.55
N GLU A 856 -14.57 16.76 9.09
CA GLU A 856 -14.90 16.71 7.67
C GLU A 856 -14.18 17.81 6.88
N MET A 857 -14.25 19.06 7.34
CA MET A 857 -13.54 20.18 6.72
C MET A 857 -12.01 20.03 6.73
N SER A 858 -11.46 19.36 7.74
CA SER A 858 -10.03 19.05 7.83
C SER A 858 -9.61 18.04 6.76
N ARG A 859 -10.44 17.02 6.49
CA ARG A 859 -10.21 16.09 5.39
C ARG A 859 -10.25 16.79 4.03
N LEU A 860 -11.22 17.69 3.83
CA LEU A 860 -11.37 18.43 2.57
C LEU A 860 -10.23 19.43 2.29
N MET A 861 -9.54 19.90 3.33
CA MET A 861 -8.41 20.83 3.21
C MET A 861 -7.30 20.31 2.29
N HIS A 862 -7.09 18.99 2.25
CA HIS A 862 -6.02 18.39 1.45
C HIS A 862 -6.24 18.48 -0.06
N TYR A 863 -7.46 18.78 -0.52
CA TYR A 863 -7.77 18.96 -1.93
C TYR A 863 -7.63 20.42 -2.42
N GLU A 864 -7.46 21.39 -1.51
CA GLU A 864 -7.52 22.82 -1.84
C GLU A 864 -6.49 23.30 -2.85
N SER A 865 -5.30 22.69 -2.83
CA SER A 865 -4.22 23.02 -3.76
C SER A 865 -4.54 22.64 -5.20
N GLY A 866 -5.42 21.66 -5.41
CA GLY A 866 -5.92 21.24 -6.72
C GLY A 866 -7.17 21.98 -7.21
N MET A 867 -7.81 22.79 -6.35
CA MET A 867 -9.04 23.52 -6.72
C MET A 867 -8.74 24.81 -7.48
N ASP A 868 -9.75 25.33 -8.17
CA ASP A 868 -9.74 26.68 -8.72
C ASP A 868 -10.00 27.75 -7.62
N ALA A 869 -9.97 29.03 -8.01
CA ALA A 869 -10.18 30.12 -7.06
C ALA A 869 -11.61 30.15 -6.49
N SER A 870 -12.59 29.77 -7.29
CA SER A 870 -14.00 29.73 -6.89
C SER A 870 -14.24 28.66 -5.82
N GLY A 871 -13.79 27.43 -6.07
CA GLY A 871 -13.91 26.31 -5.13
C GLY A 871 -13.23 26.59 -3.79
N ARG A 872 -12.04 27.21 -3.80
CA ARG A 872 -11.36 27.63 -2.57
C ARG A 872 -12.15 28.68 -1.78
N ALA A 873 -12.78 29.64 -2.47
CA ALA A 873 -13.59 30.66 -1.82
C ALA A 873 -14.83 30.06 -1.15
N VAL A 874 -15.53 29.15 -1.85
CA VAL A 874 -16.68 28.43 -1.30
C VAL A 874 -16.29 27.63 -0.05
N LEU A 875 -15.18 26.89 -0.09
CA LEU A 875 -14.75 26.09 1.06
C LEU A 875 -14.38 26.97 2.27
N ALA A 876 -13.76 28.13 2.03
CA ALA A 876 -13.49 29.11 3.07
C ALA A 876 -14.78 29.69 3.69
N ASP A 877 -15.80 29.97 2.87
CA ASP A 877 -17.10 30.45 3.33
C ASP A 877 -17.82 29.43 4.22
N GLN A 878 -17.80 28.16 3.82
CA GLN A 878 -18.37 27.06 4.62
C GLN A 878 -17.66 26.96 5.98
N ARG A 879 -16.33 27.10 6.06
CA ARG A 879 -15.60 27.15 7.36
C ARG A 879 -16.02 28.34 8.21
N ARG A 880 -16.16 29.52 7.60
CA ARG A 880 -16.60 30.74 8.31
C ARG A 880 -18.00 30.55 8.90
N LEU A 881 -18.90 29.91 8.15
CA LEU A 881 -20.25 29.58 8.60
C LEU A 881 -20.22 28.59 9.77
N ILE A 882 -19.48 27.47 9.68
CA ILE A 882 -19.35 26.49 10.78
C ILE A 882 -18.82 27.16 12.05
N ALA A 883 -17.78 27.99 11.94
CA ALA A 883 -17.22 28.72 13.08
C ALA A 883 -18.19 29.76 13.67
N HIS A 884 -19.05 30.36 12.84
CA HIS A 884 -20.13 31.23 13.30
C HIS A 884 -21.20 30.43 14.07
N LEU A 885 -21.68 29.32 13.51
CA LEU A 885 -22.66 28.44 14.14
C LEU A 885 -22.17 27.90 15.48
N ARG A 886 -20.89 27.51 15.59
CA ARG A 886 -20.30 27.03 16.85
C ARG A 886 -20.29 28.11 17.94
N ARG A 887 -20.03 29.36 17.57
CA ARG A 887 -20.07 30.49 18.51
C ARG A 887 -21.49 30.82 18.94
N ALA A 888 -22.43 30.85 18.00
CA ALA A 888 -23.84 31.11 18.27
C ALA A 888 -24.50 30.00 19.11
N GLY A 889 -24.14 28.73 18.86
CA GLY A 889 -24.63 27.56 19.59
C GLY A 889 -24.05 27.39 20.99
N ARG A 890 -22.92 28.04 21.32
CA ARG A 890 -22.37 28.12 22.70
C ARG A 890 -23.01 29.22 23.56
N LEU A 891 -23.81 30.10 22.95
CA LEU A 891 -24.52 31.20 23.60
C LEU A 891 -26.00 30.87 23.90
N ARG A 892 -26.49 29.73 23.40
CA ARG A 892 -27.76 29.09 23.76
C ARG A 892 -27.46 27.93 24.71
#